data_AF-A0A4U8UW42-F1
#
_entry.id   AF-A0A4U8UW42-F1
#
_cell.length_a   1.000
_cell.length_b   1.000
_cell.length_c   1.000
_cell.angle_alpha   90.00
_cell.angle_beta   90.00
_cell.angle_gamma   90.00
#
_symmetry.space_group_name_H-M   'P 1'
#
loop_
_entity.id
_entity.type
_entity.pdbx_description
1 polymer ?
#
loop_
_entity_poly.entity_id
_entity_poly.type
_entity_poly.pdbx_seq_one_letter_code
_entity_poly.pdbx_strand_id
1 'polypeptide(L)'
;MVKAEGIPHSMRPFLWPRLIGATKKRLNSAFQYSKAVSQADTDKPCIGIQIEKDLLRTIPHNLCFSIEKSPGVEALRRVLKAVAYLYPDLGYCQGMGVIVATLLLVCSEENSFWIMCTLIEDILPPNYFSHSLLGLQADERVARHLLRVHLPELDEKLTENDVELSLISVNWLLTLFSSAFPMPMLLRVWDMIFVFGGVTVFRVIISMLKLREQNTIDVSTIEGSSAELFNALSQIPSQIECIDHLVEMMTTFEFSITEDLIAQLRKKYQAILMADRGAILNTNIPTNLPKQRLNRRKLSRSRSIIHQILPIKELSEDNDPKLKNVRQTELLVDLKNAVFQICQYFMTSDDSISPGVTTQADYTLEQEEYDRQVFVNAQKSGFKRARALLDFQRQEEDELGFRKNDIILVVDEKDEHCWVGEVNGLRGWFPAKFVENYSVCGDEAINSEVTELIRGQLATAFKQVMEHGLRHFVLYSYAFHPWLFIEEIAKSCVQCHFNAVNSRLTLCDTFKLDQDRKVLTPEELLYRAIQEINESHNSSKALMDVKLRSLVVYAVNEQCLHLWLELMCKSPAQDTIRKQYYHSDSFIRSPAWMQIKCELRLLTQFSFSLEVDYEISSAEKAKKKCAKGRRKFLLSLGGSREGIANRNVAPSKQPLKEGVRDMLIKHHLFSWDL
;
A
#
# COMPACT_ATOMS: atom_id res chain seq x y z
N MET A 1 30.79 16.99 29.44
CA MET A 1 30.79 15.61 29.98
C MET A 1 30.68 14.56 28.90
N VAL A 2 29.52 14.35 28.24
CA VAL A 2 29.41 13.28 27.21
C VAL A 2 30.43 13.42 26.07
N LYS A 3 30.60 14.64 25.52
CA LYS A 3 31.63 14.95 24.50
C LYS A 3 33.05 14.62 25.03
N ALA A 4 33.45 15.22 26.14
CA ALA A 4 34.81 15.11 26.68
C ALA A 4 35.20 13.74 27.28
N GLU A 5 34.32 13.08 28.02
CA GLU A 5 34.64 11.89 28.83
C GLU A 5 33.82 10.65 28.44
N GLY A 6 32.67 10.88 27.81
CA GLY A 6 31.72 9.84 27.47
C GLY A 6 30.89 9.32 28.61
N ILE A 7 30.11 8.27 28.30
CA ILE A 7 29.25 7.63 29.28
C ILE A 7 30.00 6.41 29.83
N PRO A 8 30.21 6.30 31.16
CA PRO A 8 30.79 5.10 31.75
C PRO A 8 30.02 3.85 31.34
N HIS A 9 30.73 2.75 31.05
CA HIS A 9 30.11 1.54 30.51
C HIS A 9 28.96 1.01 31.37
N SER A 10 29.10 1.05 32.71
CA SER A 10 28.07 0.65 33.67
C SER A 10 26.81 1.52 33.65
N MET A 11 26.88 2.75 33.15
CA MET A 11 25.76 3.69 33.12
C MET A 11 25.00 3.67 31.79
N ARG A 12 25.62 3.20 30.70
CA ARG A 12 24.99 3.10 29.36
C ARG A 12 23.64 2.37 29.35
N PRO A 13 23.45 1.22 30.05
CA PRO A 13 22.19 0.50 30.03
C PRO A 13 21.00 1.31 30.57
N PHE A 14 21.30 2.32 31.41
CA PHE A 14 20.32 3.20 32.03
C PHE A 14 20.18 4.53 31.29
N LEU A 15 21.28 5.09 30.81
CA LEU A 15 21.29 6.41 30.18
C LEU A 15 20.89 6.36 28.71
N TRP A 16 21.36 5.40 27.93
CA TRP A 16 21.03 5.32 26.50
C TRP A 16 19.53 5.30 26.22
N PRO A 17 18.70 4.46 26.89
CA PRO A 17 17.26 4.48 26.65
C PRO A 17 16.62 5.83 27.02
N ARG A 18 17.19 6.59 27.95
CA ARG A 18 16.66 7.90 28.36
C ARG A 18 17.05 8.98 27.36
N LEU A 19 18.33 9.02 26.98
CA LEU A 19 18.90 10.04 26.12
C LEU A 19 18.31 9.98 24.70
N ILE A 20 18.17 8.78 24.13
CA ILE A 20 17.58 8.62 22.80
C ILE A 20 16.06 8.85 22.78
N GLY A 21 15.40 8.85 23.95
CA GLY A 21 13.94 8.99 24.06
C GLY A 21 13.16 7.67 24.15
N ALA A 22 13.82 6.51 24.07
CA ALA A 22 13.19 5.19 24.15
C ALA A 22 12.40 4.95 25.45
N THR A 23 12.85 5.50 26.58
CA THR A 23 12.14 5.42 27.87
C THR A 23 10.80 6.14 27.81
N LYS A 24 10.78 7.33 27.19
CA LYS A 24 9.56 8.12 26.99
C LYS A 24 8.63 7.40 26.01
N LYS A 25 9.16 6.83 24.93
CA LYS A 25 8.39 6.03 23.96
C LYS A 25 7.75 4.80 24.62
N ARG A 26 8.51 4.08 25.45
CA ARG A 26 7.99 2.95 26.25
C ARG A 26 6.84 3.37 27.17
N LEU A 27 7.02 4.44 27.94
CA LEU A 27 6.00 4.93 28.88
C LEU A 27 4.72 5.39 28.18
N ASN A 28 4.85 5.98 27.00
CA ASN A 28 3.72 6.45 26.20
C ASN A 28 3.11 5.36 25.32
N SER A 29 3.71 4.17 25.25
CA SER A 29 3.23 3.09 24.39
C SER A 29 1.96 2.45 24.96
N ALA A 30 1.00 2.16 24.09
CA ALA A 30 -0.23 1.45 24.44
C ALA A 30 -0.01 -0.04 24.78
N PHE A 31 1.18 -0.59 24.49
CA PHE A 31 1.53 -1.98 24.72
C PHE A 31 2.92 -2.15 25.36
N GLN A 32 3.11 -3.34 25.93
CA GLN A 32 4.37 -3.79 26.52
C GLN A 32 5.13 -4.73 25.57
N TYR A 33 6.45 -4.77 25.70
CA TYR A 33 7.32 -5.63 24.89
C TYR A 33 6.92 -7.11 24.95
N SER A 34 6.59 -7.62 26.14
CA SER A 34 6.15 -9.01 26.36
C SER A 34 4.99 -9.43 25.46
N LYS A 35 4.04 -8.53 25.20
CA LYS A 35 2.91 -8.78 24.29
C LYS A 35 3.33 -8.80 22.82
N ALA A 36 4.26 -7.92 22.44
CA ALA A 36 4.78 -7.90 21.08
C ALA A 36 5.49 -9.22 20.75
N VAL A 37 6.26 -9.77 21.70
CA VAL A 37 6.87 -11.10 21.57
C VAL A 37 5.81 -12.19 21.46
N SER A 38 4.86 -12.27 22.40
CA SER A 38 3.86 -13.34 22.38
C SER A 38 3.02 -13.35 21.11
N GLN A 39 2.66 -12.17 20.59
CA GLN A 39 1.90 -12.06 19.36
C GLN A 39 2.75 -12.35 18.12
N ALA A 40 4.03 -11.96 18.12
CA ALA A 40 4.96 -12.31 17.07
C ALA A 40 5.22 -13.83 16.98
N ASP A 41 5.17 -14.55 18.09
CA ASP A 41 5.32 -16.02 18.11
C ASP A 41 4.08 -16.76 17.58
N THR A 42 2.87 -16.19 17.78
CA THR A 42 1.62 -16.75 17.22
C THR A 42 1.46 -16.44 15.74
N ASP A 43 2.04 -15.34 15.27
CA ASP A 43 2.05 -14.98 13.86
C ASP A 43 3.14 -15.78 13.13
N LYS A 44 2.85 -16.27 11.92
CA LYS A 44 3.86 -16.93 11.08
C LYS A 44 4.19 -16.05 9.88
N PRO A 45 4.83 -14.87 10.07
CA PRO A 45 5.22 -14.05 8.94
C PRO A 45 6.32 -14.76 8.14
N CYS A 46 6.22 -14.67 6.80
CA CYS A 46 7.25 -15.16 5.85
C CYS A 46 8.67 -14.67 6.20
N ILE A 47 8.78 -13.51 6.86
CA ILE A 47 10.01 -12.86 7.33
C ILE A 47 10.77 -13.70 8.37
N GLY A 48 10.09 -14.55 9.14
CA GLY A 48 10.74 -15.38 10.17
C GLY A 48 11.90 -16.22 9.62
N ILE A 49 11.79 -16.69 8.38
CA ILE A 49 12.82 -17.50 7.71
C ILE A 49 14.11 -16.69 7.47
N GLN A 50 13.99 -15.40 7.11
CA GLN A 50 15.15 -14.54 6.89
C GLN A 50 15.85 -14.21 8.20
N ILE A 51 15.07 -13.93 9.26
CA ILE A 51 15.63 -13.69 10.59
C ILE A 51 16.41 -14.91 11.06
N GLU A 52 15.84 -16.12 11.02
CA GLU A 52 16.52 -17.34 11.49
C GLU A 52 17.84 -17.61 10.74
N LYS A 53 17.89 -17.36 9.43
CA LYS A 53 19.12 -17.46 8.63
C LYS A 53 20.20 -16.46 9.06
N ASP A 54 19.79 -15.33 9.62
CA ASP A 54 20.68 -14.23 9.98
C ASP A 54 21.22 -14.30 11.40
N LEU A 55 20.53 -15.01 12.30
CA LEU A 55 20.90 -15.04 13.72
C LEU A 55 22.34 -15.52 13.95
N LEU A 56 22.72 -16.66 13.37
CA LEU A 56 24.04 -17.27 13.59
C LEU A 56 25.18 -16.57 12.83
N ARG A 57 24.85 -15.78 11.80
CA ARG A 57 25.84 -14.95 11.08
C ARG A 57 25.97 -13.54 11.65
N THR A 58 25.17 -13.18 12.66
CA THR A 58 25.20 -11.87 13.30
C THR A 58 26.21 -11.89 14.45
N ILE A 59 27.35 -11.22 14.26
CA ILE A 59 28.47 -11.17 15.22
C ILE A 59 28.92 -12.59 15.65
N PRO A 60 29.29 -13.46 14.69
CA PRO A 60 29.48 -14.90 14.93
C PRO A 60 30.64 -15.22 15.89
N HIS A 61 31.62 -14.31 16.01
CA HIS A 61 32.78 -14.47 16.88
C HIS A 61 32.51 -14.09 18.35
N ASN A 62 31.33 -13.54 18.66
CA ASN A 62 30.96 -13.22 20.03
C ASN A 62 30.32 -14.44 20.72
N LEU A 63 30.79 -14.77 21.92
CA LEU A 63 30.35 -15.95 22.66
C LEU A 63 28.84 -15.95 22.98
N CYS A 64 28.23 -14.78 23.11
CA CYS A 64 26.79 -14.66 23.36
C CYS A 64 25.93 -15.01 22.14
N PHE A 65 26.52 -15.05 20.93
CA PHE A 65 25.80 -15.26 19.67
C PHE A 65 26.33 -16.43 18.84
N SER A 66 27.41 -17.08 19.26
CA SER A 66 28.08 -18.14 18.49
C SER A 66 27.35 -19.49 18.51
N ILE A 67 26.44 -19.71 19.47
CA ILE A 67 25.69 -20.96 19.64
C ILE A 67 24.20 -20.71 19.43
N GLU A 68 23.54 -21.54 18.61
CA GLU A 68 22.14 -21.39 18.20
C GLU A 68 21.15 -21.28 19.37
N LYS A 69 21.39 -22.02 20.45
CA LYS A 69 20.55 -22.03 21.66
C LYS A 69 21.10 -21.16 22.79
N SER A 70 22.02 -20.25 22.49
CA SER A 70 22.54 -19.32 23.49
C SER A 70 21.48 -18.29 23.88
N PRO A 71 21.49 -17.78 25.12
CA PRO A 71 20.55 -16.75 25.55
C PRO A 71 20.58 -15.49 24.68
N GLY A 72 21.74 -15.12 24.12
CA GLY A 72 21.87 -13.96 23.25
C GLY A 72 21.19 -14.16 21.89
N VAL A 73 21.35 -15.33 21.25
CA VAL A 73 20.63 -15.66 20.00
C VAL A 73 19.12 -15.67 20.23
N GLU A 74 18.65 -16.24 21.34
CA GLU A 74 17.23 -16.27 21.68
C GLU A 74 16.64 -14.86 21.91
N ALA A 75 17.37 -13.98 22.62
CA ALA A 75 16.98 -12.60 22.81
C ALA A 75 16.95 -11.82 21.49
N LEU A 76 17.97 -12.01 20.65
CA LEU A 76 18.06 -11.41 19.31
C LEU A 76 16.87 -11.81 18.44
N ARG A 77 16.52 -13.11 18.43
CA ARG A 77 15.35 -13.65 17.72
C ARG A 77 14.06 -12.97 18.16
N ARG A 78 13.80 -12.90 19.47
CA ARG A 78 12.57 -12.31 20.01
C ARG A 78 12.46 -10.83 19.68
N VAL A 79 13.55 -10.06 19.85
CA VAL A 79 13.55 -8.62 19.53
C VAL A 79 13.30 -8.40 18.04
N LEU A 80 14.02 -9.09 17.14
CA LEU A 80 13.85 -8.93 15.70
C LEU A 80 12.46 -9.35 15.22
N LYS A 81 11.91 -10.47 15.73
CA LYS A 81 10.54 -10.89 15.40
C LYS A 81 9.50 -9.89 15.91
N ALA A 82 9.67 -9.37 17.12
CA ALA A 82 8.78 -8.35 17.68
C ALA A 82 8.82 -7.04 16.87
N VAL A 83 10.00 -6.60 16.43
CA VAL A 83 10.16 -5.42 15.56
C VAL A 83 9.52 -5.65 14.19
N ALA A 84 9.77 -6.80 13.54
CA ALA A 84 9.17 -7.13 12.25
C ALA A 84 7.64 -7.29 12.32
N TYR A 85 7.12 -7.82 13.43
CA TYR A 85 5.69 -7.88 13.70
C TYR A 85 5.07 -6.49 13.86
N LEU A 86 5.76 -5.61 14.59
CA LEU A 86 5.29 -4.26 14.88
C LEU A 86 5.30 -3.37 13.62
N TYR A 87 6.26 -3.59 12.73
CA TYR A 87 6.48 -2.80 11.51
C TYR A 87 6.40 -3.69 10.26
N PRO A 88 5.20 -4.17 9.88
CA PRO A 88 5.03 -5.11 8.77
C PRO A 88 5.49 -4.54 7.42
N ASP A 89 5.34 -3.23 7.21
CA ASP A 89 5.78 -2.54 5.98
C ASP A 89 7.32 -2.43 5.88
N LEU A 90 8.02 -2.51 7.02
CA LEU A 90 9.47 -2.53 7.09
C LEU A 90 10.02 -3.95 6.80
N GLY A 91 9.37 -4.95 7.39
CA GLY A 91 9.84 -6.33 7.39
C GLY A 91 11.13 -6.51 8.19
N TYR A 92 12.09 -7.24 7.62
CA TYR A 92 13.44 -7.40 8.17
C TYR A 92 14.48 -7.04 7.09
N CYS A 93 15.37 -6.12 7.44
CA CYS A 93 16.50 -5.74 6.61
C CYS A 93 17.80 -6.29 7.20
N GLN A 94 18.61 -6.90 6.35
CA GLN A 94 19.95 -7.37 6.70
C GLN A 94 20.82 -6.19 7.15
N GLY A 95 21.11 -6.12 8.44
CA GLY A 95 21.79 -4.99 9.10
C GLY A 95 21.16 -4.66 10.45
N MET A 96 19.84 -4.80 10.57
CA MET A 96 19.11 -4.62 11.83
C MET A 96 19.60 -5.59 12.92
N GLY A 97 19.90 -6.83 12.54
CA GLY A 97 20.40 -7.85 13.45
C GLY A 97 21.68 -7.42 14.16
N VAL A 98 22.62 -6.80 13.45
CA VAL A 98 23.91 -6.35 14.03
C VAL A 98 23.68 -5.25 15.07
N ILE A 99 22.82 -4.26 14.76
CA ILE A 99 22.47 -3.19 15.71
C ILE A 99 21.84 -3.79 16.98
N VAL A 100 20.86 -4.68 16.83
CA VAL A 100 20.17 -5.29 17.98
C VAL A 100 21.11 -6.18 18.79
N ALA A 101 21.95 -6.98 18.15
CA ALA A 101 22.92 -7.83 18.82
C ALA A 101 23.92 -7.00 19.64
N THR A 102 24.44 -5.90 19.08
CA THR A 102 25.31 -4.97 19.81
C THR A 102 24.59 -4.31 20.98
N LEU A 103 23.33 -3.88 20.81
CA LEU A 103 22.54 -3.33 21.91
C LEU A 103 22.35 -4.35 23.03
N LEU A 104 22.10 -5.62 22.71
CA LEU A 104 21.94 -6.71 23.69
C LEU A 104 23.20 -7.02 24.50
N LEU A 105 24.38 -6.65 24.02
CA LEU A 105 25.63 -6.76 24.81
C LEU A 105 25.73 -5.71 25.92
N VAL A 106 24.91 -4.66 25.87
CA VAL A 106 24.96 -3.53 26.83
C VAL A 106 23.65 -3.39 27.59
N CYS A 107 22.52 -3.42 26.87
CA CYS A 107 21.19 -3.17 27.40
C CYS A 107 20.41 -4.46 27.62
N SER A 108 19.39 -4.39 28.48
CA SER A 108 18.39 -5.45 28.59
C SER A 108 17.61 -5.62 27.28
N GLU A 109 17.07 -6.81 27.07
CA GLU A 109 16.29 -7.15 25.87
C GLU A 109 15.17 -6.16 25.56
N GLU A 110 14.38 -5.79 26.57
CA GLU A 110 13.30 -4.81 26.40
C GLU A 110 13.83 -3.40 26.07
N ASN A 111 14.93 -2.96 26.71
CA ASN A 111 15.52 -1.67 26.39
C ASN A 111 16.06 -1.65 24.95
N SER A 112 16.71 -2.73 24.51
CA SER A 112 17.19 -2.89 23.13
C SER A 112 16.03 -2.81 22.12
N PHE A 113 14.88 -3.42 22.42
CA PHE A 113 13.68 -3.31 21.60
C PHE A 113 13.18 -1.85 21.48
N TRP A 114 13.05 -1.13 22.60
CA TRP A 114 12.56 0.26 22.58
C TRP A 114 13.55 1.24 21.95
N ILE A 115 14.86 1.01 22.13
CA ILE A 115 15.90 1.76 21.42
C ILE A 115 15.76 1.53 19.92
N MET A 116 15.58 0.28 19.47
CA MET A 116 15.39 -0.02 18.05
C MET A 116 14.14 0.65 17.47
N CYS A 117 13.01 0.60 18.18
CA CYS A 117 11.78 1.31 17.77
C CYS A 117 12.03 2.83 17.64
N THR A 118 12.83 3.41 18.54
CA THR A 118 13.18 4.83 18.53
C THR A 118 14.12 5.17 17.38
N LEU A 119 15.08 4.30 17.06
CA LEU A 119 15.93 4.45 15.89
C LEU A 119 15.11 4.47 14.58
N ILE A 120 14.14 3.57 14.47
CA ILE A 120 13.28 3.43 13.27
C ILE A 120 12.30 4.59 13.12
N GLU A 121 11.75 5.11 14.21
CA GLU A 121 10.67 6.12 14.17
C GLU A 121 11.19 7.56 14.25
N ASP A 122 12.20 7.81 15.08
CA ASP A 122 12.55 9.18 15.49
C ASP A 122 13.95 9.62 15.01
N ILE A 123 14.90 8.70 14.80
CA ILE A 123 16.31 9.05 14.50
C ILE A 123 16.66 8.91 13.02
N LEU A 124 16.29 7.78 12.40
CA LEU A 124 16.58 7.48 11.00
C LEU A 124 15.41 7.93 10.11
N PRO A 125 15.67 8.33 8.86
CA PRO A 125 14.61 8.78 7.98
C PRO A 125 13.65 7.61 7.63
N PRO A 126 12.42 7.88 7.18
CA PRO A 126 11.49 6.82 6.83
C PRO A 126 12.01 5.94 5.69
N ASN A 127 11.51 4.71 5.61
CA ASN A 127 11.90 3.70 4.61
C ASN A 127 13.38 3.29 4.65
N TYR A 128 14.11 3.60 5.72
CA TYR A 128 15.54 3.26 5.88
C TYR A 128 15.83 1.76 5.79
N PHE A 129 15.03 0.93 6.49
CA PHE A 129 15.13 -0.53 6.46
C PHE A 129 14.02 -1.20 5.63
N SER A 130 13.28 -0.44 4.83
CA SER A 130 12.27 -1.02 3.93
C SER A 130 12.93 -1.73 2.75
N HIS A 131 12.19 -2.56 2.01
CA HIS A 131 12.68 -3.15 0.75
C HIS A 131 13.18 -2.12 -0.28
N SER A 132 12.65 -0.89 -0.23
CA SER A 132 13.01 0.17 -1.16
C SER A 132 14.33 0.88 -0.82
N LEU A 133 14.77 0.75 0.45
CA LEU A 133 15.91 1.45 1.06
C LEU A 133 15.96 2.96 0.77
N LEU A 134 14.82 3.60 0.48
CA LEU A 134 14.79 5.00 0.03
C LEU A 134 15.39 5.96 1.06
N GLY A 135 15.14 5.74 2.35
CA GLY A 135 15.72 6.54 3.43
C GLY A 135 17.25 6.41 3.49
N LEU A 136 17.76 5.19 3.33
CA LEU A 136 19.19 4.89 3.34
C LEU A 136 19.88 5.47 2.09
N GLN A 137 19.28 5.31 0.91
CA GLN A 137 19.79 5.88 -0.34
C GLN A 137 19.84 7.42 -0.29
N ALA A 138 18.87 8.05 0.36
CA ALA A 138 18.90 9.48 0.58
C ALA A 138 20.08 9.87 1.49
N ASP A 139 20.26 9.18 2.61
CA ASP A 139 21.39 9.43 3.52
C ASP A 139 22.75 9.16 2.87
N GLU A 140 22.85 8.16 2.00
CA GLU A 140 24.05 7.94 1.18
C GLU A 140 24.34 9.16 0.28
N ARG A 141 23.33 9.66 -0.44
CA ARG A 141 23.48 10.87 -1.28
C ARG A 141 23.81 12.12 -0.45
N VAL A 142 23.29 12.23 0.78
CA VAL A 142 23.67 13.29 1.73
C VAL A 142 25.15 13.16 2.13
N ALA A 143 25.62 11.96 2.48
CA ALA A 143 27.03 11.72 2.81
C ALA A 143 27.94 12.08 1.63
N ARG A 144 27.56 11.69 0.41
CA ARG A 144 28.26 12.04 -0.84
C ARG A 144 28.31 13.55 -1.07
N HIS A 145 27.22 14.27 -0.78
CA HIS A 145 27.16 15.73 -0.86
C HIS A 145 28.11 16.39 0.14
N LEU A 146 28.09 15.92 1.39
CA LEU A 146 28.95 16.47 2.44
C LEU A 146 30.43 16.19 2.18
N LEU A 147 30.77 15.03 1.61
CA LEU A 147 32.12 14.74 1.13
C LEU A 147 32.56 15.81 0.13
N ARG A 148 31.77 16.08 -0.91
CA ARG A 148 32.09 17.10 -1.92
C ARG A 148 32.30 18.49 -1.32
N VAL A 149 31.52 18.85 -0.31
CA VAL A 149 31.58 20.18 0.32
C VAL A 149 32.76 20.31 1.28
N HIS A 150 33.05 19.28 2.08
CA HIS A 150 34.03 19.36 3.17
C HIS A 150 35.39 18.74 2.83
N LEU A 151 35.44 17.85 1.84
CA LEU A 151 36.62 17.08 1.41
C LEU A 151 36.69 17.04 -0.13
N PRO A 152 36.73 18.20 -0.82
CA PRO A 152 36.62 18.27 -2.28
C PRO A 152 37.78 17.59 -3.02
N GLU A 153 39.00 17.64 -2.46
CA GLU A 153 40.18 16.99 -3.04
C GLU A 153 40.03 15.46 -3.01
N LEU A 154 39.56 14.92 -1.89
CA LEU A 154 39.24 13.50 -1.79
C LEU A 154 38.09 13.12 -2.74
N ASP A 155 37.04 13.95 -2.85
CA ASP A 155 35.94 13.73 -3.82
C ASP A 155 36.46 13.60 -5.27
N GLU A 156 37.34 14.50 -5.66
CA GLU A 156 37.97 14.50 -6.99
C GLU A 156 38.74 13.20 -7.20
N LYS A 157 39.59 12.80 -6.25
CA LYS A 157 40.36 11.55 -6.35
C LYS A 157 39.52 10.28 -6.40
N LEU A 158 38.40 10.23 -5.66
CA LEU A 158 37.46 9.12 -5.77
C LEU A 158 36.80 9.08 -7.15
N THR A 159 36.48 10.24 -7.72
CA THR A 159 35.84 10.35 -9.03
C THR A 159 36.81 10.01 -10.18
N GLU A 160 38.07 10.47 -10.10
CA GLU A 160 39.12 10.16 -11.08
C GLU A 160 39.43 8.66 -11.14
N ASN A 161 39.39 7.98 -9.99
CA ASN A 161 39.69 6.55 -9.88
C ASN A 161 38.45 5.64 -10.00
N ASP A 162 37.28 6.20 -10.32
CA ASP A 162 35.99 5.51 -10.44
C ASP A 162 35.61 4.68 -9.18
N VAL A 163 35.92 5.22 -8.00
CA VAL A 163 35.61 4.59 -6.70
C VAL A 163 34.41 5.27 -6.07
N GLU A 164 33.27 4.58 -6.04
CA GLU A 164 32.09 5.08 -5.35
C GLU A 164 32.16 4.85 -3.84
N LEU A 165 32.05 5.94 -3.06
CA LEU A 165 31.92 5.87 -1.60
C LEU A 165 30.72 5.01 -1.15
N SER A 166 29.66 4.96 -1.96
CA SER A 166 28.42 4.22 -1.72
C SER A 166 28.67 2.74 -1.39
N LEU A 167 29.66 2.12 -2.03
CA LEU A 167 30.03 0.71 -1.87
C LEU A 167 30.46 0.37 -0.44
N ILE A 168 30.91 1.37 0.32
CA ILE A 168 31.42 1.22 1.68
C ILE A 168 30.46 1.88 2.68
N SER A 169 30.03 3.12 2.38
CA SER A 169 29.25 3.94 3.30
C SER A 169 27.84 3.42 3.55
N VAL A 170 27.26 2.66 2.60
CA VAL A 170 25.97 1.99 2.79
C VAL A 170 26.01 1.04 3.97
N ASN A 171 27.08 0.25 4.15
CA ASN A 171 27.21 -0.66 5.29
C ASN A 171 27.39 0.11 6.62
N TRP A 172 28.15 1.22 6.61
CA TRP A 172 28.31 2.09 7.78
C TRP A 172 26.97 2.65 8.23
N LEU A 173 26.19 3.19 7.30
CA LEU A 173 24.88 3.77 7.52
C LEU A 173 23.85 2.72 7.94
N LEU A 174 23.79 1.59 7.25
CA LEU A 174 22.81 0.52 7.46
C LEU A 174 22.97 -0.16 8.82
N THR A 175 24.21 -0.29 9.30
CA THR A 175 24.52 -0.92 10.59
C THR A 175 24.76 0.07 11.72
N LEU A 176 24.56 1.38 11.48
CA LEU A 176 24.90 2.44 12.44
C LEU A 176 26.32 2.27 13.00
N PHE A 177 27.26 1.98 12.10
CA PHE A 177 28.68 1.67 12.32
C PHE A 177 29.00 0.41 13.14
N SER A 178 28.00 -0.40 13.52
CA SER A 178 28.23 -1.58 14.36
C SER A 178 29.06 -2.67 13.69
N SER A 179 29.07 -2.74 12.35
CA SER A 179 29.95 -3.63 11.60
C SER A 179 31.29 -3.00 11.23
N ALA A 180 31.50 -1.71 11.53
CA ALA A 180 32.65 -0.92 11.09
C ALA A 180 33.64 -0.63 12.22
N PHE A 181 33.15 -0.15 13.37
CA PHE A 181 34.01 0.26 14.48
C PHE A 181 34.24 -0.88 15.49
N PRO A 182 35.44 -0.96 16.08
CA PRO A 182 35.66 -1.74 17.30
C PRO A 182 34.75 -1.27 18.43
N MET A 183 34.36 -2.20 19.33
CA MET A 183 33.37 -1.93 20.38
C MET A 183 33.64 -0.66 21.22
N PRO A 184 34.86 -0.37 21.72
CA PRO A 184 35.10 0.84 22.51
C PRO A 184 34.79 2.14 21.75
N MET A 185 35.15 2.18 20.47
CA MET A 185 34.89 3.30 19.57
C MET A 185 33.39 3.42 19.27
N LEU A 186 32.75 2.29 18.93
CA LEU A 186 31.32 2.23 18.63
C LEU A 186 30.46 2.73 19.80
N LEU A 187 30.76 2.31 21.03
CA LEU A 187 30.02 2.74 22.21
C LEU A 187 30.07 4.26 22.40
N ARG A 188 31.21 4.88 22.12
CA ARG A 188 31.40 6.34 22.22
C ARG A 188 30.70 7.09 21.08
N VAL A 189 30.72 6.54 19.87
CA VAL A 189 29.93 7.05 18.74
C VAL A 189 28.44 6.99 19.05
N TRP A 190 27.95 5.89 19.62
CA TRP A 190 26.54 5.74 20.02
C TRP A 190 26.16 6.65 21.18
N ASP A 191 27.06 6.92 22.14
CA ASP A 191 26.84 7.96 23.17
C ASP A 191 26.50 9.30 22.50
N MET A 192 27.18 9.69 21.42
CA MET A 192 26.91 10.93 20.70
C MET A 192 25.62 10.87 19.90
N ILE A 193 25.38 9.78 19.15
CA ILE A 193 24.17 9.64 18.31
C ILE A 193 22.91 9.67 19.20
N PHE A 194 22.93 9.03 20.36
CA PHE A 194 21.79 8.99 21.26
C PHE A 194 21.52 10.31 21.99
N VAL A 195 22.51 11.21 22.07
CA VAL A 195 22.35 12.53 22.70
C VAL A 195 22.02 13.61 21.67
N PHE A 196 22.70 13.61 20.53
CA PHE A 196 22.64 14.69 19.53
C PHE A 196 21.85 14.29 18.27
N GLY A 197 21.33 13.06 18.21
CA GLY A 197 20.45 12.60 17.14
C GLY A 197 21.17 12.24 15.84
N GLY A 198 20.36 12.08 14.78
CA GLY A 198 20.79 11.52 13.49
C GLY A 198 21.83 12.35 12.73
N VAL A 199 21.89 13.67 12.94
CA VAL A 199 22.93 14.54 12.34
C VAL A 199 24.35 14.07 12.66
N THR A 200 24.53 13.46 13.83
CA THR A 200 25.82 12.95 14.31
C THR A 200 26.38 11.87 13.40
N VAL A 201 25.53 11.07 12.75
CA VAL A 201 25.96 10.02 11.81
C VAL A 201 26.82 10.62 10.69
N PHE A 202 26.41 11.76 10.14
CA PHE A 202 27.16 12.44 9.09
C PHE A 202 28.43 13.09 9.60
N ARG A 203 28.41 13.65 10.81
CA ARG A 203 29.61 14.20 11.45
C ARG A 203 30.67 13.12 11.66
N VAL A 204 30.28 11.91 12.07
CA VAL A 204 31.18 10.76 12.18
C VAL A 204 31.80 10.42 10.82
N ILE A 205 30.97 10.28 9.76
CA ILE A 205 31.45 9.93 8.42
C ILE A 205 32.47 10.95 7.89
N ILE A 206 32.16 12.24 7.93
CA ILE A 206 33.07 13.27 7.42
C ILE A 206 34.32 13.38 8.28
N SER A 207 34.20 13.22 9.61
CA SER A 207 35.36 13.30 10.51
C SER A 207 36.34 12.14 10.30
N MET A 208 35.85 10.91 10.14
CA MET A 208 36.72 9.77 9.90
C MET A 208 37.42 9.85 8.53
N LEU A 209 36.71 10.33 7.51
CA LEU A 209 37.29 10.60 6.19
C LEU A 209 38.33 11.73 6.28
N LYS A 210 38.05 12.82 7.00
CA LYS A 210 38.98 13.95 7.19
C LYS A 210 40.27 13.52 7.87
N LEU A 211 40.18 12.70 8.94
CA LEU A 211 41.35 12.21 9.68
C LEU A 211 42.28 11.33 8.83
N ARG A 212 41.77 10.71 7.77
CA ARG A 212 42.53 9.83 6.87
C ARG A 212 42.61 10.36 5.44
N GLU A 213 42.28 11.63 5.23
CA GLU A 213 42.19 12.25 3.91
C GLU A 213 43.53 12.17 3.16
N GLN A 214 44.62 12.66 3.78
CA GLN A 214 45.95 12.68 3.15
C GLN A 214 46.44 11.28 2.81
N ASN A 215 46.37 10.33 3.75
CA ASN A 215 46.74 8.93 3.49
C ASN A 215 45.94 8.32 2.33
N THR A 216 44.66 8.68 2.19
CA THR A 216 43.79 8.16 1.14
C THR A 216 44.12 8.78 -0.22
N ILE A 217 44.44 10.09 -0.23
CA ILE A 217 44.89 10.80 -1.42
C ILE A 217 46.24 10.24 -1.90
N ASP A 218 47.20 10.04 -0.99
CA ASP A 218 48.52 9.50 -1.33
C ASP A 218 48.40 8.14 -2.04
N VAL A 219 47.56 7.23 -1.53
CA VAL A 219 47.28 5.93 -2.18
C VAL A 219 46.66 6.11 -3.56
N SER A 220 45.77 7.07 -3.74
CA SER A 220 45.10 7.35 -5.03
C SER A 220 46.03 7.86 -6.13
N THR A 221 47.23 8.36 -5.78
CA THR A 221 48.21 8.87 -6.77
C THR A 221 49.01 7.78 -7.44
N ILE A 222 48.93 6.54 -6.96
CA ILE A 222 49.62 5.38 -7.53
C ILE A 222 48.80 4.86 -8.74
N GLU A 223 49.43 4.65 -9.89
CA GLU A 223 48.75 4.14 -11.09
C GLU A 223 48.11 2.76 -10.84
N GLY A 224 46.82 2.59 -11.19
CA GLY A 224 46.09 1.33 -11.03
C GLY A 224 45.56 1.04 -9.61
N SER A 225 45.55 2.04 -8.73
CA SER A 225 45.28 1.90 -7.29
C SER A 225 43.80 1.91 -6.88
N SER A 226 42.81 1.90 -7.77
CA SER A 226 41.37 1.95 -7.39
C SER A 226 40.99 0.89 -6.33
N ALA A 227 41.58 -0.31 -6.42
CA ALA A 227 41.39 -1.37 -5.43
C ALA A 227 42.09 -1.08 -4.08
N GLU A 228 43.29 -0.50 -4.11
CA GLU A 228 44.03 -0.11 -2.91
C GLU A 228 43.34 1.05 -2.21
N LEU A 229 42.83 2.02 -2.97
CA LEU A 229 42.02 3.14 -2.52
C LEU A 229 40.73 2.65 -1.86
N PHE A 230 40.01 1.71 -2.50
CA PHE A 230 38.83 1.07 -1.91
C PHE A 230 39.14 0.36 -0.59
N ASN A 231 40.27 -0.37 -0.54
CA ASN A 231 40.71 -1.05 0.67
C ASN A 231 41.10 -0.07 1.77
N ALA A 232 41.80 1.02 1.44
CA ALA A 232 42.17 2.08 2.37
C ALA A 232 40.93 2.70 3.00
N LEU A 233 39.94 3.09 2.17
CA LEU A 233 38.65 3.63 2.64
C LEU A 233 37.91 2.64 3.56
N SER A 234 37.87 1.37 3.18
CA SER A 234 37.17 0.32 3.94
C SER A 234 37.80 0.07 5.31
N GLN A 235 39.10 0.33 5.47
CA GLN A 235 39.85 0.18 6.71
C GLN A 235 39.90 1.44 7.58
N ILE A 236 39.39 2.59 7.11
CA ILE A 236 39.39 3.84 7.89
C ILE A 236 38.85 3.64 9.33
N PRO A 237 37.69 2.98 9.54
CA PRO A 237 37.14 2.81 10.88
C PRO A 237 38.05 2.05 11.85
N SER A 238 38.79 1.04 11.38
CA SER A 238 39.70 0.25 12.21
C SER A 238 41.04 0.94 12.46
N GLN A 239 41.44 1.87 11.59
CA GLN A 239 42.67 2.64 11.72
C GLN A 239 42.54 3.82 12.70
N ILE A 240 41.34 4.20 13.12
CA ILE A 240 41.17 5.29 14.09
C ILE A 240 41.38 4.72 15.50
N GLU A 241 42.56 4.97 16.06
CA GLU A 241 42.96 4.43 17.37
C GLU A 241 42.45 5.28 18.55
N CYS A 242 42.36 6.60 18.37
CA CYS A 242 41.97 7.53 19.41
C CYS A 242 40.55 8.09 19.19
N ILE A 243 39.63 7.76 20.09
CA ILE A 243 38.25 8.28 20.06
C ILE A 243 38.20 9.79 20.27
N ASP A 244 39.08 10.35 21.09
CA ASP A 244 39.03 11.77 21.44
C ASP A 244 39.34 12.63 20.22
N HIS A 245 40.29 12.22 19.37
CA HIS A 245 40.55 12.87 18.09
C HIS A 245 39.34 12.81 17.15
N LEU A 246 38.61 11.68 17.11
CA LEU A 246 37.40 11.57 16.32
C LEU A 246 36.32 12.52 16.83
N VAL A 247 36.11 12.59 18.15
CA VAL A 247 35.10 13.46 18.75
C VAL A 247 35.46 14.94 18.57
N GLU A 248 36.73 15.31 18.73
CA GLU A 248 37.23 16.67 18.47
C GLU A 248 36.97 17.05 17.01
N MET A 249 37.33 16.18 16.06
CA MET A 249 37.04 16.40 14.64
C MET A 249 35.53 16.51 14.37
N MET A 250 34.69 15.72 15.04
CA MET A 250 33.23 15.86 14.91
C MET A 250 32.73 17.23 15.38
N THR A 251 33.35 17.82 16.40
CA THR A 251 32.98 19.15 16.90
C THR A 251 33.36 20.28 15.94
N THR A 252 34.41 20.14 15.14
CA THR A 252 34.76 21.18 14.14
C THR A 252 33.68 21.32 13.07
N PHE A 253 32.90 20.27 12.82
CA PHE A 253 31.79 20.27 11.87
C PHE A 253 30.42 20.57 12.50
N GLU A 254 30.35 20.91 13.78
CA GLU A 254 29.06 21.10 14.48
C GLU A 254 28.22 22.24 13.89
N PHE A 255 28.88 23.33 13.46
CA PHE A 255 28.21 24.49 12.87
C PHE A 255 28.03 24.40 11.36
N SER A 256 28.80 23.54 10.67
CA SER A 256 28.70 23.38 9.22
C SER A 256 27.76 22.24 8.83
N ILE A 257 27.72 21.16 9.61
CA ILE A 257 26.82 20.02 9.45
C ILE A 257 25.75 20.11 10.52
N THR A 258 24.71 20.91 10.25
CA THR A 258 23.58 21.17 11.15
C THR A 258 22.39 20.25 10.86
N GLU A 259 21.49 20.10 11.84
CA GLU A 259 20.28 19.30 11.68
C GLU A 259 19.39 19.84 10.54
N ASP A 260 19.26 21.17 10.44
CA ASP A 260 18.51 21.83 9.36
C ASP A 260 19.10 21.54 7.97
N LEU A 261 20.43 21.58 7.84
CA LEU A 261 21.10 21.24 6.58
C LEU A 261 20.82 19.79 6.19
N ILE A 262 20.99 18.85 7.14
CA ILE A 262 20.71 17.43 6.89
C ILE A 262 19.26 17.22 6.50
N ALA A 263 18.30 17.86 7.18
CA ALA A 263 16.88 17.76 6.85
C ALA A 263 16.58 18.28 5.44
N GLN A 264 17.18 19.42 5.04
CA GLN A 264 17.04 19.98 3.69
C GLN A 264 17.64 19.05 2.63
N LEU A 265 18.85 18.53 2.84
CA LEU A 265 19.50 17.62 1.90
C LEU A 265 18.75 16.29 1.80
N ARG A 266 18.26 15.73 2.90
CA ARG A 266 17.39 14.54 2.89
C ARG A 266 16.15 14.78 2.05
N LYS A 267 15.43 15.89 2.27
CA LYS A 267 14.24 16.25 1.48
C LYS A 267 14.58 16.37 -0.01
N LYS A 268 15.69 17.03 -0.35
CA LYS A 268 16.18 17.19 -1.73
C LYS A 268 16.47 15.83 -2.39
N TYR A 269 17.29 14.99 -1.77
CA TYR A 269 17.72 13.73 -2.39
C TYR A 269 16.63 12.67 -2.40
N GLN A 270 15.73 12.66 -1.42
CA GLN A 270 14.51 11.84 -1.47
C GLN A 270 13.61 12.25 -2.63
N ALA A 271 13.41 13.56 -2.84
CA ALA A 271 12.64 14.06 -3.96
C ALA A 271 13.23 13.60 -5.31
N ILE A 272 14.55 13.68 -5.47
CA ILE A 272 15.23 13.19 -6.68
C ILE A 272 15.02 11.67 -6.84
N LEU A 273 15.24 10.88 -5.78
CA LEU A 273 15.06 9.42 -5.82
C LEU A 273 13.62 9.00 -6.13
N MET A 274 12.63 9.76 -5.66
CA MET A 274 11.21 9.53 -5.93
C MET A 274 10.85 9.91 -7.38
N ALA A 275 11.38 11.03 -7.88
CA ALA A 275 11.21 11.44 -9.28
C ALA A 275 11.86 10.45 -10.25
N ASP A 276 13.06 9.94 -9.94
CA ASP A 276 13.76 8.89 -10.71
C ASP A 276 12.92 7.60 -10.82
N ARG A 277 12.01 7.38 -9.86
CA ARG A 277 11.07 6.24 -9.83
C ARG A 277 9.67 6.58 -10.38
N GLY A 278 9.48 7.79 -10.92
CA GLY A 278 8.22 8.22 -11.54
C GLY A 278 7.15 8.74 -10.58
N ALA A 279 7.50 9.12 -9.34
CA ALA A 279 6.56 9.69 -8.37
C ALA A 279 6.54 11.24 -8.41
N ILE A 280 5.34 11.84 -8.39
CA ILE A 280 5.13 13.30 -8.42
C ILE A 280 5.27 13.88 -7.00
N LEU A 281 5.93 15.03 -6.85
CA LEU A 281 6.24 15.65 -5.55
C LEU A 281 5.68 17.07 -5.43
N ASN A 282 4.94 17.34 -4.36
CA ASN A 282 4.51 18.68 -3.97
C ASN A 282 5.52 19.28 -2.98
N THR A 283 6.29 20.32 -3.32
CA THR A 283 7.44 20.81 -2.52
C THR A 283 7.08 21.63 -1.28
N ASN A 284 5.81 22.04 -1.14
CA ASN A 284 5.35 23.01 -0.13
C ASN A 284 4.95 22.40 1.23
N ILE A 285 5.07 21.09 1.41
CA ILE A 285 4.73 20.41 2.67
C ILE A 285 6.03 20.16 3.46
N PRO A 286 6.08 20.48 4.78
CA PRO A 286 7.29 20.32 5.60
C PRO A 286 7.74 18.86 5.75
N THR A 287 6.90 17.90 5.35
CA THR A 287 7.25 16.49 5.17
C THR A 287 6.62 15.98 3.88
N ASN A 288 7.39 15.90 2.79
CA ASN A 288 7.00 15.12 1.59
C ASN A 288 7.18 13.61 1.78
N LEU A 289 7.60 13.24 2.98
CA LEU A 289 7.45 11.88 3.47
C LEU A 289 6.02 11.77 3.97
N PRO A 290 5.28 10.69 3.62
CA PRO A 290 4.28 10.22 4.55
C PRO A 290 5.00 10.15 5.90
N LYS A 291 4.54 10.91 6.91
CA LYS A 291 4.74 10.47 8.30
C LYS A 291 4.50 8.97 8.26
N GLN A 292 5.36 8.16 8.86
CA GLN A 292 5.09 6.75 9.07
C GLN A 292 3.64 6.58 9.55
N ARG A 293 2.70 6.38 8.61
CA ARG A 293 1.55 5.52 8.79
C ARG A 293 2.11 4.14 8.53
N LEU A 294 3.12 3.75 9.32
CA LEU A 294 3.37 2.35 9.54
C LEU A 294 2.04 1.82 10.03
N ASN A 295 1.49 0.81 9.37
CA ASN A 295 0.37 0.07 9.92
C ASN A 295 0.88 -0.64 11.18
N ARG A 296 0.96 0.08 12.30
CA ARG A 296 1.29 -0.47 13.61
C ARG A 296 0.14 -1.42 13.93
N ARG A 297 0.41 -2.73 13.98
CA ARG A 297 -0.57 -3.68 14.51
C ARG A 297 -0.98 -3.19 15.90
N LYS A 298 -2.29 -2.98 16.13
CA LYS A 298 -2.80 -2.48 17.40
C LYS A 298 -2.63 -3.54 18.49
N LEU A 299 -1.46 -3.59 19.11
CA LEU A 299 -1.20 -4.37 20.31
C LEU A 299 -1.98 -3.74 21.49
N SER A 300 -2.93 -4.48 22.07
CA SER A 300 -3.86 -3.96 23.09
C SER A 300 -3.24 -3.80 24.49
N ARG A 301 -3.85 -2.89 25.28
CA ARG A 301 -3.52 -2.50 26.67
C ARG A 301 -3.18 -3.67 27.61
N SER A 302 -2.17 -3.48 28.45
CA SER A 302 -1.84 -4.35 29.59
C SER A 302 -3.08 -4.63 30.46
N ARG A 303 -3.43 -5.91 30.68
CA ARG A 303 -4.40 -6.34 31.69
C ARG A 303 -3.60 -6.83 32.92
N SER A 304 -4.06 -6.48 34.12
CA SER A 304 -3.30 -6.62 35.38
C SER A 304 -3.03 -8.08 35.80
N ILE A 305 -2.03 -8.21 36.70
CA ILE A 305 -1.35 -9.39 37.24
C ILE A 305 -2.26 -10.50 37.82
N ILE A 306 -3.57 -10.27 38.00
CA ILE A 306 -4.50 -11.23 38.59
C ILE A 306 -4.73 -12.48 37.69
N HIS A 307 -4.34 -12.44 36.41
CA HIS A 307 -4.52 -13.56 35.47
C HIS A 307 -3.42 -14.64 35.46
N GLN A 308 -2.35 -14.51 36.27
CA GLN A 308 -1.21 -15.46 36.22
C GLN A 308 -1.36 -16.73 37.08
N ILE A 309 -2.45 -16.92 37.85
CA ILE A 309 -2.54 -18.01 38.84
C ILE A 309 -3.50 -19.15 38.44
N LEU A 310 -4.21 -19.10 37.30
CA LEU A 310 -5.12 -20.19 36.90
C LEU A 310 -4.96 -20.61 35.42
N PRO A 311 -4.49 -21.84 35.14
CA PRO A 311 -4.43 -22.36 33.78
C PRO A 311 -5.75 -23.07 33.43
N ILE A 312 -6.75 -22.36 32.89
CA ILE A 312 -7.98 -23.00 32.38
C ILE A 312 -8.51 -22.28 31.12
N LYS A 313 -8.52 -23.05 30.01
CA LYS A 313 -9.38 -23.02 28.81
C LYS A 313 -9.78 -21.67 28.20
N GLU A 314 -9.29 -21.48 26.96
CA GLU A 314 -10.03 -20.87 25.86
C GLU A 314 -11.50 -21.33 25.89
N LEU A 315 -12.39 -20.41 26.29
CA LEU A 315 -13.84 -20.35 26.05
C LEU A 315 -14.40 -19.35 27.07
N SER A 316 -14.17 -18.04 26.87
CA SER A 316 -14.98 -16.93 27.44
C SER A 316 -14.38 -15.53 27.30
N GLU A 317 -13.29 -15.29 26.55
CA GLU A 317 -12.76 -13.92 26.41
C GLU A 317 -13.43 -13.06 25.33
N ASP A 318 -14.46 -13.58 24.65
CA ASP A 318 -15.22 -12.86 23.62
C ASP A 318 -16.51 -12.23 24.16
N ASN A 319 -16.57 -11.91 25.46
CA ASN A 319 -17.79 -11.39 26.11
C ASN A 319 -17.61 -10.06 26.83
N ASP A 320 -16.49 -9.34 26.65
CA ASP A 320 -16.38 -7.97 27.17
C ASP A 320 -17.05 -7.00 26.18
N PRO A 321 -18.28 -6.52 26.46
CA PRO A 321 -19.02 -5.65 25.52
C PRO A 321 -18.26 -4.36 25.24
N LYS A 322 -17.42 -3.89 26.17
CA LYS A 322 -16.64 -2.66 25.97
C LYS A 322 -15.57 -2.85 24.88
N LEU A 323 -14.93 -4.00 24.80
CA LEU A 323 -13.90 -4.26 23.80
C LEU A 323 -14.50 -4.48 22.40
N LYS A 324 -15.67 -5.13 22.32
CA LYS A 324 -16.44 -5.27 21.07
C LYS A 324 -16.89 -3.92 20.53
N ASN A 325 -17.43 -3.06 21.40
CA ASN A 325 -17.88 -1.73 21.02
C ASN A 325 -16.71 -0.83 20.54
N VAL A 326 -15.53 -0.95 21.16
CA VAL A 326 -14.33 -0.20 20.73
C VAL A 326 -13.87 -0.63 19.34
N ARG A 327 -13.83 -1.94 19.05
CA ARG A 327 -13.43 -2.44 17.72
C ARG A 327 -14.44 -2.06 16.64
N GLN A 328 -15.74 -2.14 16.93
CA GLN A 328 -16.77 -1.68 15.99
C GLN A 328 -16.65 -0.18 15.69
N THR A 329 -16.42 0.64 16.71
CA THR A 329 -16.25 2.10 16.53
C THR A 329 -15.04 2.42 15.66
N GLU A 330 -13.94 1.69 15.84
CA GLU A 330 -12.73 1.84 15.03
C GLU A 330 -12.96 1.52 13.55
N LEU A 331 -13.55 0.37 13.24
CA LEU A 331 -13.84 -0.04 11.86
C LEU A 331 -14.75 0.97 11.15
N LEU A 332 -15.70 1.53 11.88
CA LEU A 332 -16.59 2.56 11.36
C LEU A 332 -15.86 3.88 11.08
N VAL A 333 -14.93 4.29 11.97
CA VAL A 333 -14.10 5.48 11.76
C VAL A 333 -13.19 5.31 10.55
N ASP A 334 -12.59 4.13 10.36
CA ASP A 334 -11.72 3.85 9.21
C ASP A 334 -12.50 3.90 7.89
N LEU A 335 -13.71 3.33 7.85
CA LEU A 335 -14.60 3.45 6.68
C LEU A 335 -14.99 4.91 6.40
N LYS A 336 -15.40 5.65 7.45
CA LYS A 336 -15.76 7.06 7.32
C LYS A 336 -14.60 7.90 6.78
N ASN A 337 -13.39 7.64 7.26
CA ASN A 337 -12.19 8.31 6.77
C ASN A 337 -11.86 7.97 5.31
N ALA A 338 -12.14 6.74 4.86
CA ALA A 338 -11.96 6.36 3.46
C ALA A 338 -12.96 7.10 2.55
N VAL A 339 -14.23 7.13 2.93
CA VAL A 339 -15.28 7.88 2.20
C VAL A 339 -14.98 9.38 2.20
N PHE A 340 -14.58 9.94 3.34
CA PHE A 340 -14.24 11.35 3.47
C PHE A 340 -13.07 11.75 2.57
N GLN A 341 -12.03 10.92 2.47
CA GLN A 341 -10.89 11.17 1.58
C GLN A 341 -11.30 11.17 0.11
N ILE A 342 -12.23 10.30 -0.30
CA ILE A 342 -12.78 10.33 -1.66
C ILE A 342 -13.54 11.63 -1.89
N CYS A 343 -14.39 12.05 -0.95
CA CYS A 343 -15.11 13.32 -1.07
C CYS A 343 -14.14 14.50 -1.19
N GLN A 344 -13.11 14.53 -0.34
CA GLN A 344 -12.08 15.57 -0.36
C GLN A 344 -11.32 15.59 -1.69
N TYR A 345 -10.97 14.42 -2.23
CA TYR A 345 -10.29 14.28 -3.51
C TYR A 345 -11.12 14.89 -4.66
N PHE A 346 -12.42 14.62 -4.74
CA PHE A 346 -13.27 15.24 -5.75
C PHE A 346 -13.43 16.75 -5.54
N MET A 347 -13.51 17.22 -4.28
CA MET A 347 -13.58 18.66 -3.96
C MET A 347 -12.32 19.42 -4.35
N THR A 348 -11.13 18.80 -4.23
CA THR A 348 -9.86 19.43 -4.59
C THR A 348 -9.50 19.30 -6.06
N SER A 349 -10.04 18.28 -6.73
CA SER A 349 -9.71 17.97 -8.13
C SER A 349 -10.68 18.62 -9.14
N ASP A 350 -11.89 18.97 -8.70
CA ASP A 350 -12.89 19.67 -9.54
C ASP A 350 -13.55 20.83 -8.77
N ASP A 351 -13.05 22.04 -9.02
CA ASP A 351 -13.57 23.30 -8.45
C ASP A 351 -15.06 23.53 -8.79
N SER A 352 -15.58 22.93 -9.87
CA SER A 352 -16.98 23.07 -10.29
C SER A 352 -17.94 22.20 -9.47
N ILE A 353 -17.46 21.08 -8.93
CA ILE A 353 -18.25 20.15 -8.11
C ILE A 353 -18.17 20.55 -6.62
N SER A 354 -17.07 21.17 -6.21
CA SER A 354 -16.78 21.63 -4.83
C SER A 354 -17.96 22.26 -4.06
N PRO A 355 -18.74 23.22 -4.61
CA PRO A 355 -19.84 23.85 -3.87
C PRO A 355 -21.07 22.95 -3.64
N GLY A 356 -21.18 21.81 -4.33
CA GLY A 356 -22.30 20.87 -4.24
C GLY A 356 -22.01 19.57 -3.49
N VAL A 357 -20.76 19.33 -3.06
CA VAL A 357 -20.37 18.07 -2.39
C VAL A 357 -20.79 18.09 -0.92
N THR A 358 -21.58 17.09 -0.55
CA THR A 358 -21.88 16.80 0.85
C THR A 358 -20.84 15.84 1.42
N THR A 359 -20.14 16.24 2.51
CA THR A 359 -19.13 15.43 3.21
C THR A 359 -19.63 14.80 4.50
N GLN A 360 -20.85 15.13 4.93
CA GLN A 360 -21.48 14.59 6.13
C GLN A 360 -22.66 13.70 5.75
N ALA A 361 -22.65 12.46 6.20
CA ALA A 361 -23.76 11.54 5.98
C ALA A 361 -25.02 12.01 6.71
N ASP A 362 -26.13 12.05 5.99
CA ASP A 362 -27.47 12.16 6.57
C ASP A 362 -27.88 10.80 7.14
N TYR A 363 -28.30 10.76 8.40
CA TYR A 363 -28.70 9.54 9.13
C TYR A 363 -30.22 9.47 9.39
N THR A 364 -31.03 10.29 8.70
CA THR A 364 -32.49 10.19 8.81
C THR A 364 -33.00 8.85 8.26
N LEU A 365 -33.97 8.24 8.96
CA LEU A 365 -34.40 6.85 8.75
C LEU A 365 -35.32 6.64 7.53
N GLU A 366 -35.85 7.72 6.94
CA GLU A 366 -36.96 7.67 5.97
C GLU A 366 -36.51 7.85 4.51
N GLN A 367 -35.48 7.12 4.06
CA GLN A 367 -34.86 7.37 2.74
C GLN A 367 -34.73 6.14 1.83
N GLU A 368 -35.37 5.00 2.12
CA GLU A 368 -35.19 3.78 1.32
C GLU A 368 -35.76 3.88 -0.11
N GLU A 369 -37.01 4.33 -0.21
CA GLU A 369 -37.66 4.56 -1.50
C GLU A 369 -36.99 5.72 -2.24
N TYR A 370 -36.50 6.71 -1.49
CA TYR A 370 -35.71 7.81 -2.03
C TYR A 370 -34.38 7.31 -2.64
N ASP A 371 -33.61 6.50 -1.91
CA ASP A 371 -32.33 5.96 -2.40
C ASP A 371 -32.53 5.11 -3.67
N ARG A 372 -33.60 4.29 -3.70
CA ARG A 372 -33.96 3.49 -4.89
C ARG A 372 -34.41 4.37 -6.06
N GLN A 373 -35.19 5.42 -5.80
CA GLN A 373 -35.58 6.38 -6.83
C GLN A 373 -34.40 7.18 -7.36
N VAL A 374 -33.46 7.60 -6.49
CA VAL A 374 -32.22 8.26 -6.89
C VAL A 374 -31.39 7.34 -7.78
N PHE A 375 -31.22 6.07 -7.40
CA PHE A 375 -30.52 5.08 -8.24
C PHE A 375 -31.21 4.88 -9.60
N VAL A 376 -32.53 4.68 -9.62
CA VAL A 376 -33.30 4.52 -10.86
C VAL A 376 -33.22 5.77 -11.73
N ASN A 377 -33.26 6.96 -11.13
CA ASN A 377 -33.16 8.22 -11.84
C ASN A 377 -31.76 8.44 -12.39
N ALA A 378 -30.70 8.15 -11.63
CA ALA A 378 -29.31 8.24 -12.08
C ALA A 378 -29.04 7.31 -13.28
N GLN A 379 -29.55 6.07 -13.21
CA GLN A 379 -29.48 5.09 -14.30
C GLN A 379 -30.29 5.52 -15.54
N LYS A 380 -31.39 6.25 -15.37
CA LYS A 380 -32.18 6.81 -16.47
C LYS A 380 -31.61 8.09 -17.06
N SER A 381 -30.96 8.92 -16.23
CA SER A 381 -30.50 10.26 -16.62
C SER A 381 -29.11 10.26 -17.24
N GLY A 382 -28.32 9.20 -17.05
CA GLY A 382 -27.09 8.94 -17.80
C GLY A 382 -26.27 10.18 -18.11
N PHE A 383 -25.93 11.01 -17.11
CA PHE A 383 -25.21 12.25 -17.35
C PHE A 383 -23.74 11.96 -17.65
N LYS A 384 -23.47 11.58 -18.90
CA LYS A 384 -22.12 11.51 -19.43
C LYS A 384 -21.75 12.92 -19.86
N ARG A 385 -20.69 13.48 -19.28
CA ARG A 385 -20.06 14.66 -19.88
C ARG A 385 -19.06 14.15 -20.90
N ALA A 386 -18.78 14.93 -21.94
CA ALA A 386 -17.71 14.65 -22.87
C ALA A 386 -16.89 15.91 -23.11
N ARG A 387 -15.57 15.79 -23.22
CA ARG A 387 -14.68 16.89 -23.53
C ARG A 387 -14.42 16.92 -25.02
N ALA A 388 -14.59 18.09 -25.63
CA ALA A 388 -14.23 18.30 -27.02
C ALA A 388 -12.70 18.19 -27.23
N LEU A 389 -12.27 17.29 -28.10
CA LEU A 389 -10.88 17.12 -28.52
C LEU A 389 -10.48 18.12 -29.62
N LEU A 390 -11.47 18.59 -30.37
CA LEU A 390 -11.36 19.43 -31.56
C LEU A 390 -12.42 20.53 -31.53
N ASP A 391 -12.19 21.60 -32.30
CA ASP A 391 -13.23 22.57 -32.61
C ASP A 391 -14.24 21.94 -33.57
N PHE A 392 -15.54 22.12 -33.31
CA PHE A 392 -16.62 21.73 -34.21
C PHE A 392 -17.52 22.94 -34.45
N GLN A 393 -17.50 23.46 -35.67
CA GLN A 393 -18.32 24.61 -36.05
C GLN A 393 -19.68 24.14 -36.53
N ARG A 394 -20.73 24.69 -35.93
CA ARG A 394 -22.11 24.50 -36.35
C ARG A 394 -22.33 25.05 -37.77
N GLN A 395 -22.72 24.19 -38.70
CA GLN A 395 -23.15 24.54 -40.05
C GLN A 395 -24.66 24.45 -40.22
N GLU A 396 -25.29 23.48 -39.55
CA GLU A 396 -26.74 23.25 -39.60
C GLU A 396 -27.46 23.61 -38.29
N GLU A 397 -28.78 23.81 -38.32
CA GLU A 397 -29.55 24.23 -37.14
C GLU A 397 -29.66 23.13 -36.07
N ASP A 398 -29.45 21.87 -36.42
CA ASP A 398 -29.51 20.71 -35.52
C ASP A 398 -28.14 20.29 -34.98
N GLU A 399 -27.04 20.89 -35.47
CA GLU A 399 -25.66 20.65 -35.01
C GLU A 399 -25.31 21.46 -33.74
N LEU A 400 -24.54 20.85 -32.84
CA LEU A 400 -24.02 21.49 -31.64
C LEU A 400 -22.59 21.97 -31.86
N GLY A 401 -22.38 23.27 -32.08
CA GLY A 401 -21.05 23.85 -32.19
C GLY A 401 -20.34 24.02 -30.84
N PHE A 402 -19.05 23.67 -30.78
CA PHE A 402 -18.20 23.81 -29.59
C PHE A 402 -16.72 24.03 -29.97
N ARG A 403 -15.91 24.48 -29.01
CA ARG A 403 -14.47 24.63 -29.14
C ARG A 403 -13.75 23.48 -28.44
N LYS A 404 -12.51 23.22 -28.86
CA LYS A 404 -11.61 22.28 -28.21
C LYS A 404 -11.51 22.62 -26.72
N ASN A 405 -11.68 21.60 -25.90
CA ASN A 405 -11.78 21.60 -24.44
C ASN A 405 -13.12 22.07 -23.84
N ASP A 406 -14.13 22.40 -24.64
CA ASP A 406 -15.47 22.60 -24.11
C ASP A 406 -16.01 21.30 -23.50
N ILE A 407 -16.79 21.45 -22.43
CA ILE A 407 -17.44 20.33 -21.75
C ILE A 407 -18.88 20.24 -22.23
N ILE A 408 -19.20 19.14 -22.89
CA ILE A 408 -20.48 18.83 -23.51
C ILE A 408 -21.25 17.90 -22.59
N LEU A 409 -22.51 18.23 -22.33
CA LEU A 409 -23.41 17.34 -21.61
C LEU A 409 -24.02 16.37 -22.63
N VAL A 410 -23.63 15.10 -22.60
CA VAL A 410 -24.13 14.07 -23.53
C VAL A 410 -25.52 13.64 -23.10
N VAL A 411 -26.49 13.86 -23.98
CA VAL A 411 -27.91 13.55 -23.79
C VAL A 411 -28.29 12.24 -24.47
N ASP A 412 -27.63 11.89 -25.59
CA ASP A 412 -27.82 10.62 -26.28
C ASP A 412 -26.49 10.18 -26.96
N GLU A 413 -26.09 8.93 -26.77
CA GLU A 413 -24.87 8.33 -27.35
C GLU A 413 -25.18 7.03 -28.13
N LYS A 414 -26.45 6.79 -28.50
CA LYS A 414 -26.88 5.54 -29.14
C LYS A 414 -26.23 5.25 -30.48
N ASP A 415 -25.82 6.29 -31.22
CA ASP A 415 -25.15 6.17 -32.51
C ASP A 415 -23.62 6.27 -32.33
N GLU A 416 -22.88 5.32 -32.91
CA GLU A 416 -21.41 5.22 -32.79
C GLU A 416 -20.66 6.39 -33.44
N HIS A 417 -21.34 7.21 -34.24
CA HIS A 417 -20.75 8.29 -35.01
C HIS A 417 -21.33 9.65 -34.64
N CYS A 418 -22.59 9.73 -34.21
CA CYS A 418 -23.28 10.98 -33.91
C CYS A 418 -23.95 10.96 -32.53
N TRP A 419 -23.44 11.75 -31.58
CA TRP A 419 -24.04 11.91 -30.26
C TRP A 419 -24.88 13.18 -30.19
N VAL A 420 -25.82 13.26 -29.26
CA VAL A 420 -26.60 14.47 -28.98
C VAL A 420 -26.17 15.02 -27.64
N GLY A 421 -25.95 16.33 -27.55
CA GLY A 421 -25.59 16.97 -26.29
C GLY A 421 -25.95 18.43 -26.19
N GLU A 422 -25.51 19.06 -25.10
CA GLU A 422 -25.83 20.43 -24.74
C GLU A 422 -24.59 21.18 -24.24
N VAL A 423 -24.38 22.41 -24.73
CA VAL A 423 -23.32 23.35 -24.32
C VAL A 423 -23.89 24.77 -24.33
N ASN A 424 -23.68 25.54 -23.24
CA ASN A 424 -24.14 26.95 -23.13
C ASN A 424 -25.63 27.17 -23.44
N GLY A 425 -26.49 26.19 -23.12
CA GLY A 425 -27.94 26.23 -23.37
C GLY A 425 -28.34 25.95 -24.82
N LEU A 426 -27.38 25.62 -25.70
CA LEU A 426 -27.63 25.16 -27.07
C LEU A 426 -27.55 23.64 -27.10
N ARG A 427 -28.48 22.99 -27.80
CA ARG A 427 -28.59 21.54 -27.93
C ARG A 427 -28.55 21.14 -29.40
N GLY A 428 -27.84 20.06 -29.71
CA GLY A 428 -27.72 19.53 -31.06
C GLY A 428 -26.90 18.25 -31.11
N TRP A 429 -26.75 17.68 -32.30
CA TRP A 429 -25.89 16.52 -32.52
C TRP A 429 -24.44 16.94 -32.79
N PHE A 430 -23.51 16.04 -32.52
CA PHE A 430 -22.09 16.22 -32.79
C PHE A 430 -21.37 14.89 -33.05
N PRO A 431 -20.24 14.89 -33.78
CA PRO A 431 -19.50 13.66 -34.05
C PRO A 431 -18.88 13.05 -32.78
N ALA A 432 -19.17 11.79 -32.50
CA ALA A 432 -18.64 11.06 -31.33
C ALA A 432 -17.10 11.05 -31.29
N LYS A 433 -16.44 11.01 -32.45
CA LYS A 433 -14.97 11.00 -32.57
C LYS A 433 -14.31 12.32 -32.12
N PHE A 434 -15.08 13.39 -32.00
CA PHE A 434 -14.57 14.72 -31.68
C PHE A 434 -14.55 14.96 -30.17
N VAL A 435 -15.00 13.98 -29.39
CA VAL A 435 -15.12 14.09 -27.95
C VAL A 435 -14.54 12.85 -27.25
N GLU A 436 -14.19 13.01 -25.99
CA GLU A 436 -13.86 11.92 -25.08
C GLU A 436 -14.79 11.96 -23.87
N ASN A 437 -15.22 10.81 -23.34
CA ASN A 437 -16.05 10.76 -22.13
C ASN A 437 -15.30 11.43 -20.95
N TYR A 438 -16.00 12.26 -20.19
CA TYR A 438 -15.42 13.20 -19.23
C TYR A 438 -15.98 12.98 -17.82
N SER A 439 -15.18 12.32 -16.98
CA SER A 439 -15.11 12.57 -15.54
C SER A 439 -13.63 12.46 -15.14
N VAL A 440 -12.87 13.53 -15.35
CA VAL A 440 -11.40 13.53 -15.19
C VAL A 440 -10.95 13.04 -13.80
N CYS A 441 -11.77 13.28 -12.77
CA CYS A 441 -11.44 12.91 -11.40
C CYS A 441 -11.78 11.44 -11.08
N GLY A 442 -12.86 10.90 -11.66
CA GLY A 442 -13.31 9.53 -11.40
C GLY A 442 -12.72 8.47 -12.32
N ASP A 443 -11.98 8.89 -13.34
CA ASP A 443 -11.37 8.02 -14.36
C ASP A 443 -9.95 7.61 -13.98
N GLU A 444 -9.74 6.31 -13.75
CA GLU A 444 -8.42 5.78 -13.37
C GLU A 444 -7.37 5.84 -14.48
N ALA A 445 -7.79 5.92 -15.76
CA ALA A 445 -6.87 6.06 -16.87
C ALA A 445 -6.26 7.46 -16.90
N ILE A 446 -6.96 8.45 -16.33
CA ILE A 446 -6.55 9.85 -16.30
C ILE A 446 -5.89 10.19 -14.96
N ASN A 447 -6.49 9.80 -13.83
CA ASN A 447 -5.93 10.03 -12.50
C ASN A 447 -5.72 8.71 -11.74
N SER A 448 -4.47 8.31 -11.55
CA SER A 448 -4.14 7.08 -10.82
C SER A 448 -4.38 7.17 -9.30
N GLU A 449 -4.63 8.36 -8.74
CA GLU A 449 -4.92 8.54 -7.31
C GLU A 449 -6.27 7.92 -6.92
N VAL A 450 -7.28 7.99 -7.80
CA VAL A 450 -8.60 7.38 -7.56
C VAL A 450 -8.49 5.86 -7.40
N THR A 451 -7.52 5.23 -8.07
CA THR A 451 -7.25 3.78 -7.95
C THR A 451 -6.86 3.41 -6.52
N GLU A 452 -5.98 4.18 -5.88
CA GLU A 452 -5.54 3.91 -4.51
C GLU A 452 -6.64 4.23 -3.49
N LEU A 453 -7.39 5.31 -3.70
CA LEU A 453 -8.53 5.67 -2.84
C LEU A 453 -9.61 4.59 -2.83
N ILE A 454 -9.95 4.04 -4.01
CA ILE A 454 -11.00 3.02 -4.12
C ILE A 454 -10.48 1.62 -3.77
N ARG A 455 -9.42 1.13 -4.45
CA ARG A 455 -8.94 -0.26 -4.28
C ARG A 455 -8.08 -0.46 -3.04
N GLY A 456 -7.31 0.56 -2.65
CA GLY A 456 -6.43 0.52 -1.49
C GLY A 456 -7.17 0.85 -0.21
N GLN A 457 -7.87 1.99 -0.15
CA GLN A 457 -8.48 2.46 1.10
C GLN A 457 -9.92 1.97 1.30
N LEU A 458 -10.84 2.36 0.40
CA LEU A 458 -12.27 2.06 0.55
C LEU A 458 -12.53 0.55 0.57
N ALA A 459 -11.95 -0.21 -0.36
CA ALA A 459 -12.18 -1.64 -0.42
C ALA A 459 -11.58 -2.38 0.78
N THR A 460 -10.46 -1.91 1.34
CA THR A 460 -9.89 -2.45 2.59
C THR A 460 -10.80 -2.19 3.79
N ALA A 461 -11.27 -0.95 3.95
CA ALA A 461 -12.17 -0.60 5.05
C ALA A 461 -13.50 -1.37 4.94
N PHE A 462 -14.06 -1.47 3.72
CA PHE A 462 -15.26 -2.25 3.46
C PHE A 462 -15.05 -3.74 3.76
N LYS A 463 -13.91 -4.32 3.36
CA LYS A 463 -13.56 -5.70 3.71
C LYS A 463 -13.53 -5.91 5.23
N GLN A 464 -12.90 -5.02 5.99
CA GLN A 464 -12.82 -5.17 7.45
C GLN A 464 -14.19 -5.11 8.12
N VAL A 465 -15.10 -4.27 7.62
CA VAL A 465 -16.50 -4.25 8.03
C VAL A 465 -17.17 -5.60 7.75
N MET A 466 -16.96 -6.15 6.55
CA MET A 466 -17.51 -7.44 6.15
C MET A 466 -16.87 -8.63 6.89
N GLU A 467 -15.63 -8.53 7.38
CA GLU A 467 -15.00 -9.61 8.17
C GLU A 467 -15.42 -9.58 9.65
N HIS A 468 -15.96 -8.47 10.13
CA HIS A 468 -16.35 -8.32 11.53
C HIS A 468 -17.47 -9.28 11.91
N GLY A 469 -17.18 -10.23 12.81
CA GLY A 469 -18.13 -11.22 13.30
C GLY A 469 -18.39 -12.37 12.31
N LEU A 470 -17.52 -12.58 11.33
CA LEU A 470 -17.57 -13.74 10.43
C LEU A 470 -17.18 -15.02 11.18
N ARG A 471 -17.96 -16.09 11.01
CA ARG A 471 -17.75 -17.39 11.68
C ARG A 471 -16.54 -18.13 11.10
N HIS A 472 -15.95 -19.02 11.90
CA HIS A 472 -14.81 -19.85 11.50
C HIS A 472 -15.13 -21.33 11.81
N PHE A 473 -14.94 -22.25 10.86
CA PHE A 473 -15.15 -23.69 11.09
C PHE A 473 -13.86 -24.36 11.56
N VAL A 474 -13.86 -24.83 12.81
CA VAL A 474 -12.67 -25.33 13.52
C VAL A 474 -12.15 -26.69 12.98
N LEU A 475 -12.98 -27.46 12.28
CA LEU A 475 -12.64 -28.86 11.95
C LEU A 475 -11.88 -29.09 10.64
N TYR A 476 -11.84 -28.12 9.70
CA TYR A 476 -11.27 -28.33 8.35
C TYR A 476 -10.35 -27.22 7.83
N SER A 477 -9.84 -26.31 8.68
CA SER A 477 -8.87 -25.26 8.28
C SER A 477 -9.34 -24.28 7.18
N TYR A 478 -10.61 -24.30 6.77
CA TYR A 478 -11.19 -23.32 5.85
C TYR A 478 -11.95 -22.25 6.65
N ALA A 479 -11.45 -21.01 6.61
CA ALA A 479 -12.18 -19.85 7.13
C ALA A 479 -13.27 -19.42 6.12
N PHE A 480 -14.43 -18.99 6.61
CA PHE A 480 -15.38 -18.30 5.74
C PHE A 480 -14.76 -17.00 5.22
N HIS A 481 -15.18 -16.59 4.02
CA HIS A 481 -14.74 -15.35 3.39
C HIS A 481 -15.97 -14.53 2.99
N PRO A 482 -15.95 -13.19 3.09
CA PRO A 482 -17.08 -12.34 2.71
C PRO A 482 -17.63 -12.63 1.30
N TRP A 483 -16.75 -12.91 0.34
CA TRP A 483 -17.11 -13.29 -1.04
C TRP A 483 -18.14 -14.43 -1.11
N LEU A 484 -17.95 -15.51 -0.33
CA LEU A 484 -18.85 -16.66 -0.35
C LEU A 484 -20.24 -16.30 0.15
N PHE A 485 -20.31 -15.48 1.21
CA PHE A 485 -21.55 -14.95 1.74
C PHE A 485 -22.27 -14.09 0.69
N ILE A 486 -21.55 -13.15 0.05
CA ILE A 486 -22.11 -12.24 -0.95
C ILE A 486 -22.65 -13.03 -2.15
N GLU A 487 -21.91 -14.04 -2.61
CA GLU A 487 -22.32 -14.92 -3.70
C GLU A 487 -23.60 -15.70 -3.37
N GLU A 488 -23.73 -16.20 -2.15
CA GLU A 488 -24.93 -16.92 -1.70
C GLU A 488 -26.14 -16.00 -1.55
N ILE A 489 -25.95 -14.79 -1.01
CA ILE A 489 -26.99 -13.76 -0.93
C ILE A 489 -27.51 -13.40 -2.32
N ALA A 490 -26.61 -13.11 -3.27
CA ALA A 490 -27.03 -12.70 -4.61
C ALA A 490 -27.82 -13.80 -5.34
N LYS A 491 -27.37 -15.06 -5.23
CA LYS A 491 -28.12 -16.22 -5.76
C LYS A 491 -29.51 -16.33 -5.15
N SER A 492 -29.62 -16.15 -3.83
CA SER A 492 -30.90 -16.20 -3.12
C SER A 492 -31.85 -15.08 -3.54
N CYS A 493 -31.35 -13.87 -3.80
CA CYS A 493 -32.17 -12.71 -4.18
C CYS A 493 -32.92 -12.91 -5.52
N VAL A 494 -32.33 -13.63 -6.47
CA VAL A 494 -32.93 -13.86 -7.80
C VAL A 494 -33.66 -15.20 -7.92
N GLN A 495 -33.59 -16.07 -6.90
CA GLN A 495 -34.05 -17.45 -6.97
C GLN A 495 -35.55 -17.59 -7.26
N CYS A 496 -36.40 -16.74 -6.66
CA CYS A 496 -37.85 -16.77 -6.85
C CYS A 496 -38.29 -16.42 -8.29
N HIS A 497 -37.43 -15.71 -9.03
CA HIS A 497 -37.70 -15.28 -10.41
C HIS A 497 -36.58 -15.68 -11.37
N PHE A 498 -35.86 -16.77 -11.07
CA PHE A 498 -34.61 -17.13 -11.73
C PHE A 498 -34.73 -17.16 -13.26
N ASN A 499 -35.75 -17.83 -13.81
CA ASN A 499 -35.93 -17.93 -15.26
C ASN A 499 -36.19 -16.56 -15.91
N ALA A 500 -36.95 -15.69 -15.26
CA ALA A 500 -37.27 -14.36 -15.77
C ALA A 500 -36.07 -13.41 -15.67
N VAL A 501 -35.31 -13.48 -14.56
CA VAL A 501 -34.07 -12.71 -14.36
C VAL A 501 -33.00 -13.18 -15.33
N ASN A 502 -32.75 -14.49 -15.43
CA ASN A 502 -31.74 -15.06 -16.31
C ASN A 502 -32.06 -14.77 -17.79
N SER A 503 -33.32 -14.89 -18.20
CA SER A 503 -33.75 -14.49 -19.55
C SER A 503 -33.49 -13.00 -19.79
N ARG A 504 -33.76 -12.13 -18.81
CA ARG A 504 -33.52 -10.69 -18.94
C ARG A 504 -32.04 -10.33 -19.01
N LEU A 505 -31.21 -10.93 -18.15
CA LEU A 505 -29.76 -10.75 -18.16
C LEU A 505 -29.15 -11.25 -19.48
N THR A 506 -29.56 -12.44 -19.94
CA THR A 506 -29.12 -12.96 -21.26
C THR A 506 -29.57 -12.06 -22.40
N LEU A 507 -30.78 -11.48 -22.34
CA LEU A 507 -31.25 -10.52 -23.33
C LEU A 507 -30.48 -9.19 -23.27
N CYS A 508 -30.16 -8.68 -22.08
CA CYS A 508 -29.27 -7.52 -21.89
C CYS A 508 -27.90 -7.76 -22.52
N ASP A 509 -27.27 -8.92 -22.25
CA ASP A 509 -25.95 -9.26 -22.79
C ASP A 509 -25.98 -9.51 -24.31
N THR A 510 -27.03 -10.14 -24.83
CA THR A 510 -27.12 -10.53 -26.25
C THR A 510 -27.55 -9.37 -27.16
N PHE A 511 -28.42 -8.48 -26.67
CA PHE A 511 -29.03 -7.42 -27.48
C PHE A 511 -28.65 -6.01 -27.02
N LYS A 512 -27.80 -5.85 -26.00
CA LYS A 512 -27.44 -4.55 -25.40
C LYS A 512 -28.67 -3.71 -25.02
N LEU A 513 -29.73 -4.38 -24.55
CA LEU A 513 -31.03 -3.77 -24.18
C LEU A 513 -30.97 -2.81 -22.98
N ASP A 514 -29.78 -2.62 -22.40
CA ASP A 514 -29.48 -1.57 -21.42
C ASP A 514 -29.80 -0.15 -22.01
N GLN A 515 -29.97 -0.05 -23.34
CA GLN A 515 -30.41 1.17 -24.06
C GLN A 515 -31.93 1.44 -24.05
N ASP A 516 -32.77 0.50 -23.58
CA ASP A 516 -34.24 0.57 -23.63
C ASP A 516 -34.93 0.85 -22.27
N ARG A 517 -34.25 1.55 -21.36
CA ARG A 517 -34.82 2.16 -20.14
C ARG A 517 -35.42 1.19 -19.11
N LYS A 518 -35.17 -0.11 -19.18
CA LYS A 518 -35.46 -1.05 -18.08
C LYS A 518 -34.24 -1.15 -17.15
N VAL A 519 -34.26 -0.34 -16.10
CA VAL A 519 -33.23 -0.32 -15.05
C VAL A 519 -33.22 -1.69 -14.33
N LEU A 520 -32.06 -2.37 -14.33
CA LEU A 520 -31.86 -3.55 -13.49
C LEU A 520 -32.04 -3.16 -12.04
N THR A 521 -32.77 -3.99 -11.28
CA THR A 521 -32.88 -3.78 -9.84
C THR A 521 -31.50 -3.97 -9.17
N PRO A 522 -31.21 -3.33 -8.03
CA PRO A 522 -29.95 -3.54 -7.31
C PRO A 522 -29.61 -5.02 -7.05
N GLU A 523 -30.66 -5.83 -6.85
CA GLU A 523 -30.61 -7.27 -6.66
C GLU A 523 -30.13 -8.02 -7.93
N GLU A 524 -30.69 -7.67 -9.08
CA GLU A 524 -30.31 -8.24 -10.39
C GLU A 524 -28.91 -7.79 -10.81
N LEU A 525 -28.57 -6.53 -10.54
CA LEU A 525 -27.25 -5.96 -10.83
C LEU A 525 -26.16 -6.62 -9.97
N LEU A 526 -26.42 -6.89 -8.69
CA LEU A 526 -25.49 -7.63 -7.83
C LEU A 526 -25.24 -9.04 -8.36
N TYR A 527 -26.31 -9.72 -8.78
CA TYR A 527 -26.21 -11.07 -9.34
C TYR A 527 -25.38 -11.09 -10.64
N ARG A 528 -25.64 -10.15 -11.55
CA ARG A 528 -24.85 -9.95 -12.79
C ARG A 528 -23.38 -9.69 -12.48
N ALA A 529 -23.08 -8.73 -11.62
CA ALA A 529 -21.72 -8.35 -11.25
C ALA A 529 -20.92 -9.56 -10.70
N ILE A 530 -21.55 -10.39 -9.87
CA ILE A 530 -20.90 -11.58 -9.32
C ILE A 530 -20.64 -12.64 -10.40
N GLN A 531 -21.55 -12.81 -11.37
CA GLN A 531 -21.33 -13.72 -12.50
C GLN A 531 -20.15 -13.25 -13.35
N GLU A 532 -20.13 -11.97 -13.73
CA GLU A 532 -19.05 -11.36 -14.55
C GLU A 532 -17.69 -11.44 -13.83
N ILE A 533 -17.63 -11.10 -12.54
CA ILE A 533 -16.41 -11.21 -11.74
C ILE A 533 -15.98 -12.67 -11.61
N ASN A 534 -16.92 -13.60 -11.36
CA ASN A 534 -16.56 -15.02 -11.28
C ASN A 534 -16.01 -15.54 -12.61
N GLU A 535 -16.60 -15.20 -13.74
CA GLU A 535 -16.14 -15.64 -15.06
C GLU A 535 -14.72 -15.15 -15.37
N SER A 536 -14.49 -13.83 -15.24
CA SER A 536 -13.20 -13.19 -15.47
C SER A 536 -12.13 -13.66 -14.48
N HIS A 537 -12.42 -13.63 -13.18
CA HIS A 537 -11.43 -13.85 -12.13
C HIS A 537 -11.13 -15.32 -11.87
N ASN A 538 -12.09 -16.23 -12.07
CA ASN A 538 -11.81 -17.67 -12.00
C ASN A 538 -10.89 -18.11 -13.14
N SER A 539 -11.10 -17.55 -14.34
CA SER A 539 -10.23 -17.80 -15.51
C SER A 539 -8.78 -17.42 -15.23
N SER A 540 -8.56 -16.34 -14.47
CA SER A 540 -7.23 -15.90 -14.04
C SER A 540 -6.73 -16.50 -12.70
N LYS A 541 -7.50 -17.39 -12.07
CA LYS A 541 -7.23 -17.99 -10.74
C LYS A 541 -7.01 -16.94 -9.63
N ALA A 542 -7.78 -15.85 -9.65
CA ALA A 542 -7.65 -14.80 -8.65
C ALA A 542 -8.20 -15.22 -7.28
N LEU A 543 -7.63 -14.66 -6.20
CA LEU A 543 -8.09 -14.89 -4.83
C LEU A 543 -9.43 -14.18 -4.57
N MET A 544 -10.18 -14.64 -3.57
CA MET A 544 -11.47 -14.05 -3.20
C MET A 544 -11.36 -12.57 -2.76
N ASP A 545 -10.21 -12.17 -2.20
CA ASP A 545 -9.90 -10.78 -1.88
C ASP A 545 -9.79 -9.88 -3.12
N VAL A 546 -9.30 -10.42 -4.24
CA VAL A 546 -9.25 -9.68 -5.52
C VAL A 546 -10.68 -9.50 -6.02
N LYS A 547 -11.48 -10.57 -6.00
CA LYS A 547 -12.89 -10.52 -6.40
C LYS A 547 -13.69 -9.51 -5.57
N LEU A 548 -13.49 -9.48 -4.25
CA LEU A 548 -14.17 -8.54 -3.35
C LEU A 548 -13.81 -7.08 -3.68
N ARG A 549 -12.54 -6.79 -3.99
CA ARG A 549 -12.12 -5.44 -4.41
C ARG A 549 -12.73 -5.06 -5.77
N SER A 550 -12.75 -5.98 -6.72
CA SER A 550 -13.41 -5.77 -8.02
C SER A 550 -14.91 -5.52 -7.88
N LEU A 551 -15.57 -6.17 -6.91
CA LEU A 551 -16.98 -5.89 -6.60
C LEU A 551 -17.19 -4.50 -6.01
N VAL A 552 -16.31 -4.02 -5.12
CA VAL A 552 -16.38 -2.65 -4.61
C VAL A 552 -16.22 -1.64 -5.75
N VAL A 553 -15.29 -1.89 -6.67
CA VAL A 553 -15.10 -1.07 -7.88
C VAL A 553 -16.36 -1.04 -8.73
N TYR A 554 -16.93 -2.21 -9.03
CA TYR A 554 -18.18 -2.34 -9.78
C TYR A 554 -19.31 -1.53 -9.13
N ALA A 555 -19.47 -1.68 -7.81
CA ALA A 555 -20.52 -1.04 -7.04
C ALA A 555 -20.40 0.49 -7.04
N VAL A 556 -19.18 1.02 -7.09
CA VAL A 556 -18.90 2.45 -7.07
C VAL A 556 -19.10 3.06 -8.46
N ASN A 557 -18.70 2.36 -9.53
CA ASN A 557 -19.04 2.75 -10.91
C ASN A 557 -20.57 2.85 -11.10
N GLU A 558 -21.31 1.89 -10.55
CA GLU A 558 -22.78 1.84 -10.61
C GLU A 558 -23.48 2.62 -9.49
N GLN A 559 -22.71 3.30 -8.62
CA GLN A 559 -23.21 4.10 -7.50
C GLN A 559 -24.18 3.35 -6.55
N CYS A 560 -24.02 2.03 -6.39
CA CYS A 560 -24.97 1.16 -5.72
C CYS A 560 -24.41 0.40 -4.51
N LEU A 561 -23.16 0.67 -4.09
CA LEU A 561 -22.51 -0.02 -2.95
C LEU A 561 -23.33 0.02 -1.65
N HIS A 562 -23.97 1.16 -1.36
CA HIS A 562 -24.85 1.34 -0.20
C HIS A 562 -26.13 0.48 -0.30
N LEU A 563 -26.70 0.30 -1.50
CA LEU A 563 -27.87 -0.55 -1.76
C LEU A 563 -27.50 -2.04 -1.64
N TRP A 564 -26.32 -2.42 -2.11
CA TRP A 564 -25.82 -3.78 -1.96
C TRP A 564 -25.56 -4.15 -0.50
N LEU A 565 -25.04 -3.22 0.31
CA LEU A 565 -24.92 -3.44 1.75
C LEU A 565 -26.30 -3.61 2.42
N GLU A 566 -27.29 -2.78 2.05
CA GLU A 566 -28.66 -2.93 2.54
C GLU A 566 -29.22 -4.33 2.22
N LEU A 567 -29.04 -4.78 0.98
CA LEU A 567 -29.49 -6.09 0.52
C LEU A 567 -28.89 -7.23 1.36
N MET A 568 -27.61 -7.12 1.70
CA MET A 568 -26.91 -8.10 2.53
C MET A 568 -27.42 -8.14 3.98
N CYS A 569 -27.90 -7.01 4.53
CA CYS A 569 -28.18 -6.89 5.96
C CYS A 569 -29.68 -6.93 6.31
N LYS A 570 -30.55 -6.44 5.44
CA LYS A 570 -31.95 -6.15 5.78
C LYS A 570 -32.92 -7.30 5.55
N SER A 571 -32.81 -7.99 4.41
CA SER A 571 -33.93 -8.79 3.93
C SER A 571 -34.19 -10.03 4.81
N PRO A 572 -35.43 -10.24 5.30
CA PRO A 572 -35.75 -11.33 6.23
C PRO A 572 -35.65 -12.71 5.56
N ALA A 573 -35.85 -12.81 4.25
CA ALA A 573 -35.77 -14.06 3.50
C ALA A 573 -34.38 -14.71 3.56
N GLN A 574 -33.31 -13.90 3.69
CA GLN A 574 -31.92 -14.36 3.73
C GLN A 574 -31.36 -14.44 5.17
N ASP A 575 -32.21 -14.40 6.20
CA ASP A 575 -31.74 -14.42 7.60
C ASP A 575 -31.02 -15.73 7.99
N THR A 576 -31.44 -16.84 7.39
CA THR A 576 -30.78 -18.14 7.51
C THR A 576 -29.33 -18.09 7.01
N ILE A 577 -29.11 -17.50 5.84
CA ILE A 577 -27.78 -17.31 5.24
C ILE A 577 -26.93 -16.43 6.15
N ARG A 578 -27.45 -15.28 6.62
CA ARG A 578 -26.70 -14.42 7.57
C ARG A 578 -26.30 -15.17 8.84
N LYS A 579 -27.20 -15.97 9.42
CA LYS A 579 -26.92 -16.77 10.63
C LYS A 579 -25.86 -17.84 10.40
N GLN A 580 -25.77 -18.40 9.20
CA GLN A 580 -24.76 -19.38 8.81
C GLN A 580 -23.35 -18.77 8.76
N TYR A 581 -23.23 -17.55 8.23
CA TYR A 581 -21.92 -16.90 8.04
C TYR A 581 -21.49 -16.02 9.21
N TYR A 582 -22.41 -15.36 9.93
CA TYR A 582 -22.07 -14.34 10.92
C TYR A 582 -22.60 -14.60 12.32
N HIS A 583 -21.84 -14.16 13.31
CA HIS A 583 -22.26 -13.99 14.70
C HIS A 583 -23.24 -12.80 14.84
N SER A 584 -24.02 -12.77 15.91
CA SER A 584 -25.08 -11.75 16.11
C SER A 584 -24.56 -10.33 16.36
N ASP A 585 -23.29 -10.20 16.72
CA ASP A 585 -22.57 -8.95 16.96
C ASP A 585 -21.87 -8.40 15.70
N SER A 586 -22.02 -9.05 14.54
CA SER A 586 -21.51 -8.52 13.28
C SER A 586 -22.26 -7.26 12.84
N PHE A 587 -21.63 -6.44 12.00
CA PHE A 587 -22.34 -5.33 11.34
C PHE A 587 -23.51 -5.87 10.49
N ILE A 588 -23.29 -6.99 9.80
CA ILE A 588 -24.28 -7.64 8.92
C ILE A 588 -25.55 -8.05 9.66
N ARG A 589 -25.47 -8.32 10.97
CA ARG A 589 -26.58 -8.82 11.80
C ARG A 589 -27.01 -7.84 12.90
N SER A 590 -26.47 -6.62 12.93
CA SER A 590 -26.79 -5.59 13.91
C SER A 590 -27.27 -4.31 13.21
N PRO A 591 -28.09 -3.46 13.84
CA PRO A 591 -28.60 -2.23 13.21
C PRO A 591 -27.51 -1.23 12.81
N ALA A 592 -26.25 -1.44 13.24
CA ALA A 592 -25.11 -0.59 12.90
C ALA A 592 -24.82 -0.52 11.39
N TRP A 593 -25.26 -1.50 10.58
CA TRP A 593 -25.13 -1.41 9.12
C TRP A 593 -25.86 -0.19 8.53
N MET A 594 -26.90 0.33 9.19
CA MET A 594 -27.60 1.56 8.75
C MET A 594 -26.66 2.76 8.70
N GLN A 595 -25.78 2.87 9.68
CA GLN A 595 -24.80 3.95 9.73
C GLN A 595 -23.79 3.82 8.58
N ILE A 596 -23.33 2.59 8.33
CA ILE A 596 -22.40 2.25 7.24
C ILE A 596 -23.04 2.55 5.88
N LYS A 597 -24.32 2.19 5.68
CA LYS A 597 -25.10 2.53 4.48
C LYS A 597 -25.08 4.04 4.22
N CYS A 598 -25.37 4.85 5.25
CA CYS A 598 -25.42 6.31 5.12
C CYS A 598 -24.06 6.91 4.73
N GLU A 599 -22.95 6.40 5.27
CA GLU A 599 -21.61 6.82 4.88
C GLU A 599 -21.32 6.45 3.41
N LEU A 600 -21.58 5.21 3.01
CA LEU A 600 -21.34 4.74 1.64
C LEU A 600 -22.20 5.48 0.60
N ARG A 601 -23.38 5.97 0.99
CA ARG A 601 -24.26 6.74 0.13
C ARG A 601 -23.64 8.07 -0.32
N LEU A 602 -22.70 8.66 0.43
CA LEU A 602 -22.01 9.87 -0.02
C LEU A 602 -21.30 9.70 -1.36
N LEU A 603 -20.91 8.47 -1.70
CA LEU A 603 -20.24 8.15 -2.96
C LEU A 603 -21.14 8.26 -4.19
N THR A 604 -22.48 8.30 -4.04
CA THR A 604 -23.41 8.43 -5.17
C THR A 604 -23.37 9.81 -5.83
N GLN A 605 -22.74 10.78 -5.18
CA GLN A 605 -22.54 12.14 -5.69
C GLN A 605 -21.46 12.20 -6.80
N PHE A 606 -20.67 11.12 -6.97
CA PHE A 606 -19.53 11.10 -7.88
C PHE A 606 -19.70 10.03 -8.95
N SER A 607 -19.27 10.33 -10.19
CA SER A 607 -19.19 9.35 -11.27
C SER A 607 -17.78 8.78 -11.35
N PHE A 608 -17.69 7.45 -11.47
CA PHE A 608 -16.42 6.72 -11.53
C PHE A 608 -16.32 5.97 -12.85
N SER A 609 -15.10 5.85 -13.37
CA SER A 609 -14.78 5.02 -14.53
C SER A 609 -13.54 4.20 -14.21
N LEU A 610 -13.76 3.02 -13.62
CA LEU A 610 -12.72 2.14 -13.10
C LEU A 610 -12.78 0.75 -13.76
N GLU A 611 -11.64 0.19 -14.18
CA GLU A 611 -11.55 -1.15 -14.79
C GLU A 611 -11.77 -2.23 -13.72
N VAL A 612 -12.88 -2.96 -13.79
CA VAL A 612 -13.20 -4.05 -12.85
C VAL A 612 -12.11 -5.14 -12.85
N ASP A 613 -11.49 -5.38 -14.01
CA ASP A 613 -10.47 -6.41 -14.22
C ASP A 613 -9.02 -5.90 -14.05
N TYR A 614 -8.84 -4.68 -13.53
CA TYR A 614 -7.53 -4.00 -13.41
C TYR A 614 -6.41 -4.89 -12.84
N GLU A 615 -6.71 -5.64 -11.77
CA GLU A 615 -5.71 -6.45 -11.07
C GLU A 615 -5.34 -7.75 -11.79
N ILE A 616 -6.31 -8.34 -12.50
CA ILE A 616 -6.07 -9.56 -13.29
C ILE A 616 -5.43 -9.22 -14.64
N SER A 617 -5.79 -8.09 -15.26
CA SER A 617 -5.21 -7.61 -16.51
C SER A 617 -3.75 -7.18 -16.34
N SER A 618 -3.42 -6.56 -15.19
CA SER A 618 -2.05 -6.25 -14.78
C SER A 618 -1.19 -7.50 -14.55
N ALA A 619 -1.75 -8.54 -13.91
CA ALA A 619 -1.07 -9.81 -13.71
C ALA A 619 -0.77 -10.55 -15.03
N GLU A 620 -1.68 -10.47 -16.01
CA GLU A 620 -1.43 -11.00 -17.36
C GLU A 620 -0.41 -10.18 -18.15
N LYS A 621 -0.47 -8.84 -18.09
CA LYS A 621 0.54 -7.95 -18.68
C LYS A 621 1.93 -8.22 -18.10
N ALA A 622 2.03 -8.50 -16.79
CA ALA A 622 3.27 -8.89 -16.11
C ALA A 622 3.77 -10.27 -16.55
N LYS A 623 2.88 -11.28 -16.66
CA LYS A 623 3.22 -12.62 -17.19
C LYS A 623 3.68 -12.55 -18.66
N LYS A 624 3.06 -11.73 -19.50
CA LYS A 624 3.45 -11.51 -20.91
C LYS A 624 4.79 -10.77 -21.04
N LYS A 625 5.08 -9.78 -20.17
CA LYS A 625 6.41 -9.13 -20.10
C LYS A 625 7.50 -10.12 -19.65
N CYS A 626 7.22 -10.95 -18.63
CA CYS A 626 8.15 -11.97 -18.15
C CYS A 626 8.41 -13.06 -19.20
N ALA A 627 7.38 -13.49 -19.94
CA ALA A 627 7.52 -14.43 -21.05
C ALA A 627 8.32 -13.84 -22.24
N LYS A 628 8.11 -12.56 -22.59
CA LYS A 628 8.92 -11.86 -23.60
C LYS A 628 10.39 -11.69 -23.16
N GLY A 629 10.64 -11.40 -21.88
CA GLY A 629 11.98 -11.34 -21.30
C GLY A 629 12.71 -12.69 -21.36
N ARG A 630 12.01 -13.78 -21.01
CA ARG A 630 12.53 -15.16 -21.12
C ARG A 630 12.82 -15.57 -22.56
N ARG A 631 11.97 -15.18 -23.52
CA ARG A 631 12.20 -15.45 -24.95
C ARG A 631 13.41 -14.69 -25.50
N LYS A 632 13.61 -13.44 -25.07
CA LYS A 632 14.75 -12.60 -25.47
C LYS A 632 16.08 -13.12 -24.87
N PHE A 633 16.04 -13.66 -23.65
CA PHE A 633 17.18 -14.31 -23.00
C PHE A 633 17.54 -15.67 -23.64
N LEU A 634 16.53 -16.47 -24.03
CA LEU A 634 16.77 -17.75 -24.72
C LEU A 634 17.25 -17.58 -26.18
N LEU A 635 16.89 -16.47 -26.84
CA LEU A 635 17.37 -16.14 -28.19
C LEU A 635 18.81 -15.60 -28.20
N SER A 636 19.35 -15.07 -27.08
CA SER A 636 20.75 -14.63 -27.01
C SER A 636 21.74 -15.73 -26.64
N LEU A 637 21.26 -16.93 -26.30
CA LEU A 637 22.09 -18.05 -25.83
C LEU A 637 22.12 -19.26 -26.79
N GLY A 638 21.51 -19.15 -27.99
CA GLY A 638 21.37 -20.26 -28.93
C GLY A 638 21.92 -19.95 -30.31
N GLY A 639 23.25 -19.92 -30.45
CA GLY A 639 23.91 -20.02 -31.75
C GLY A 639 23.97 -21.48 -32.22
N SER A 640 23.53 -21.71 -33.46
CA SER A 640 23.88 -22.84 -34.32
C SER A 640 23.41 -24.24 -33.90
N ARG A 641 22.34 -24.74 -34.57
CA ARG A 641 22.35 -26.05 -35.26
C ARG A 641 21.05 -26.28 -36.03
N GLU A 642 21.21 -26.54 -37.32
CA GLU A 642 20.21 -27.12 -38.21
C GLU A 642 19.85 -28.55 -37.76
N GLY A 643 18.62 -28.99 -38.08
CA GLY A 643 18.37 -30.41 -38.31
C GLY A 643 17.04 -30.98 -37.79
N ILE A 644 16.11 -31.14 -38.75
CA ILE A 644 15.23 -32.30 -38.93
C ILE A 644 13.88 -32.35 -38.16
N ALA A 645 12.85 -32.25 -39.01
CA ALA A 645 11.44 -32.57 -38.88
C ALA A 645 11.02 -33.71 -37.92
N ASN A 646 9.83 -33.54 -37.32
CA ASN A 646 8.74 -34.47 -37.61
C ASN A 646 7.34 -33.89 -37.38
N ARG A 647 6.44 -34.27 -38.29
CA ARG A 647 5.02 -33.91 -38.39
C ARG A 647 4.19 -34.60 -37.30
N ASN A 648 3.11 -33.97 -36.85
CA ASN A 648 1.79 -34.62 -36.71
C ASN A 648 0.65 -33.60 -36.44
N VAL A 649 -0.16 -33.41 -37.49
CA VAL A 649 -1.64 -33.39 -37.59
C VAL A 649 -2.49 -32.69 -36.50
N ALA A 650 -3.25 -31.69 -36.97
CA ALA A 650 -4.35 -30.98 -36.28
C ALA A 650 -5.64 -31.83 -36.15
N PRO A 651 -6.67 -31.33 -35.44
CA PRO A 651 -7.77 -30.76 -36.22
C PRO A 651 -8.33 -29.44 -35.67
N SER A 652 -8.60 -28.55 -36.63
CA SER A 652 -9.33 -27.29 -36.55
C SER A 652 -10.82 -27.49 -36.22
N LYS A 653 -11.38 -26.65 -35.35
CA LYS A 653 -12.82 -26.32 -35.33
C LYS A 653 -13.00 -24.82 -35.53
N GLN A 654 -13.55 -24.47 -36.69
CA GLN A 654 -13.93 -23.12 -37.12
C GLN A 654 -15.18 -22.61 -36.36
N PRO A 655 -15.38 -21.29 -36.25
CA PRO A 655 -16.62 -20.72 -35.72
C PRO A 655 -17.79 -20.87 -36.71
N LEU A 656 -19.00 -20.96 -36.16
CA LEU A 656 -20.26 -21.18 -36.88
C LEU A 656 -20.58 -20.05 -37.88
N LYS A 657 -21.07 -20.45 -39.06
CA LYS A 657 -21.39 -19.62 -40.23
C LYS A 657 -22.59 -18.69 -39.99
N GLU A 658 -22.54 -17.53 -40.64
CA GLU A 658 -23.55 -16.45 -40.76
C GLU A 658 -24.95 -16.86 -41.30
N GLY A 659 -25.24 -18.15 -41.50
CA GLY A 659 -26.48 -18.64 -42.10
C GLY A 659 -27.66 -18.86 -41.15
N VAL A 660 -27.52 -18.61 -39.84
CA VAL A 660 -28.58 -18.87 -38.83
C VAL A 660 -29.42 -17.61 -38.52
N ARG A 661 -28.92 -16.40 -38.83
CA ARG A 661 -29.69 -15.15 -38.67
C ARG A 661 -30.81 -14.99 -39.71
N ASP A 662 -30.61 -15.50 -40.93
CA ASP A 662 -31.58 -15.33 -42.03
C ASP A 662 -32.80 -16.27 -41.97
N MET A 663 -32.77 -17.32 -41.15
CA MET A 663 -33.90 -18.25 -41.03
C MET A 663 -34.98 -17.80 -40.05
N LEU A 664 -34.68 -16.90 -39.10
CA LEU A 664 -35.61 -16.48 -38.05
C LEU A 664 -36.42 -15.21 -38.41
N ILE A 665 -36.04 -14.50 -39.47
CA ILE A 665 -36.78 -13.33 -39.98
C ILE A 665 -37.92 -13.77 -40.92
N LYS A 666 -37.92 -15.01 -41.41
CA LYS A 666 -38.84 -15.48 -42.46
C LYS A 666 -40.13 -16.15 -41.98
N HIS A 667 -40.26 -16.45 -40.69
CA HIS A 667 -41.42 -17.17 -40.14
C HIS A 667 -42.10 -16.40 -39.00
N HIS A 668 -42.83 -15.34 -39.35
CA HIS A 668 -43.76 -14.56 -38.50
C HIS A 668 -44.50 -15.40 -37.43
N LEU A 669 -43.85 -15.63 -36.28
CA LEU A 669 -44.41 -16.31 -35.12
C LEU A 669 -44.13 -15.44 -33.91
N PHE A 670 -45.00 -14.44 -33.73
CA PHE A 670 -45.78 -14.18 -32.52
C PHE A 670 -46.34 -12.76 -32.66
N SER A 671 -47.61 -12.69 -33.05
CA SER A 671 -48.42 -11.48 -33.03
C SER A 671 -48.58 -10.99 -31.59
N TRP A 672 -48.32 -9.70 -31.41
CA TRP A 672 -48.78 -8.97 -30.23
C TRP A 672 -50.23 -8.56 -30.49
N ASP A 673 -51.14 -9.03 -29.64
CA ASP A 673 -52.42 -8.36 -29.39
C ASP A 673 -52.68 -8.40 -27.88
N LEU A 674 -52.68 -7.18 -27.30
CA LEU A 674 -53.01 -6.71 -25.93
C LEU A 674 -52.06 -7.06 -24.78
#